data_AF-A0A6F8PI78-F1
#
_entry.id   AF-A0A6F8PI78-F1
#
_cell.length_a   1.000
_cell.length_b   1.000
_cell.length_c   1.000
_cell.angle_alpha   90.00
_cell.angle_beta   90.00
_cell.angle_gamma   90.00
#
_symmetry.space_group_name_H-M   'P 1'
#
loop_
_entity.id
_entity.type
_entity.pdbx_description
1 polymer ?
#
loop_
_entity_poly.entity_id
_entity_poly.type
_entity_poly.pdbx_seq_one_letter_code
_entity_poly.pdbx_strand_id
1 'polypeptide(L)'
;MGTSTNSMKVLVLCALVAAVAAWPSFVDQLSFQSDSVGSTTAHKQQNINHLLDKIYEHTKYHYLEEIAKNFNPLGDTSMYNDQGAAAEVLMKELNDHRLLEQHHWFSLFNTRQREEALMLFAVLNQCKEWHCFLRNAAFFREQMNEGEFVYALYVGVIHSKLGDGIVLPPLYEITPHMFTNSEVIDKAYSAKMTQKAGTFNVSFTGTKKNKEQLVAYFGEDIGMNIHHVTWHMDFPFWWQDSYGNHLDRKGELLFWVHHQLTARFDFERLSNWLDPVDELHWDRIIREGFAPLTSYKYGGEFPVRPDNKHFEDVEGVAHVHDMEITENRIYEAIDYGYITATDGHTIDIRQPKGIEFLGDIIESSMYSPNAQYYGSLHNTAHAMLGRQGDPHGKFNLPPGVMEHFETATRDPSFFRLHKYMDNIFKKHTDSFPPYTHDDLEFAGIVVDGVAIDGELITFFDEFQYSLINAVDSGESIEDVEINARVHRLNHKEFTYKITMSNNNDADRLATFRIFLCPIEDNNGITLTLEEARWLCIELDKFFQKVPRGTKTIERSSKDSSVTVPDMPSFHSLKEQADNAVNSGSDLDLSAYERACGIPERMLLPKSKPEGMEFNLFVAVTDGVKDTEGHNGDHDHGGTHAQCGVHGEAYPDNRPLGYPLERRIPDERVFGGVPNIKHVVVKIVHHPEHHE
;
A
#
# COMPACT_ATOMS: atom_id res chain seq x y z
N MET A 1 -81.49 45.17 24.72
CA MET A 1 -81.32 44.99 23.26
C MET A 1 -79.87 44.57 23.04
N GLY A 2 -79.61 43.27 23.00
CA GLY A 2 -79.15 42.60 21.77
C GLY A 2 -77.62 42.58 21.70
N THR A 3 -76.92 41.78 22.52
CA THR A 3 -76.34 40.44 22.20
C THR A 3 -75.58 40.32 20.88
N SER A 4 -74.33 39.87 21.02
CA SER A 4 -73.63 38.91 20.16
C SER A 4 -73.19 39.37 18.76
N THR A 5 -71.89 39.64 18.61
CA THR A 5 -70.97 38.90 17.71
C THR A 5 -69.62 39.62 17.67
N ASN A 6 -68.67 39.25 18.54
CA ASN A 6 -67.26 39.61 18.33
C ASN A 6 -66.26 38.68 19.06
N SER A 7 -66.61 37.41 19.23
CA SER A 7 -65.73 36.37 19.78
C SER A 7 -65.34 35.30 18.75
N MET A 8 -65.33 35.63 17.46
CA MET A 8 -65.00 34.65 16.40
C MET A 8 -63.94 35.11 15.39
N LYS A 9 -63.34 36.29 15.58
CA LYS A 9 -62.23 36.78 14.72
C LYS A 9 -60.86 36.86 15.41
N VAL A 10 -60.81 36.76 16.74
CA VAL A 10 -59.53 36.71 17.47
C VAL A 10 -59.04 35.27 17.67
N LEU A 11 -59.96 34.28 17.69
CA LEU A 11 -59.61 32.86 17.82
C LEU A 11 -59.08 32.24 16.51
N VAL A 12 -59.42 32.78 15.34
CA VAL A 12 -58.92 32.27 14.05
C VAL A 12 -57.51 32.81 13.75
N LEU A 13 -57.14 33.99 14.25
CA LEU A 13 -55.80 34.54 14.06
C LEU A 13 -54.76 33.85 14.96
N CYS A 14 -55.12 33.47 16.19
CA CYS A 14 -54.22 32.71 17.07
C CYS A 14 -54.09 31.24 16.64
N ALA A 15 -55.10 30.65 15.99
CA ALA A 15 -55.00 29.29 15.45
C ALA A 15 -54.13 29.21 14.19
N LEU A 16 -54.06 30.28 13.38
CA LEU A 16 -53.17 30.34 12.22
C LEU A 16 -51.71 30.66 12.59
N VAL A 17 -51.45 31.37 13.68
CA VAL A 17 -50.08 31.57 14.19
C VAL A 17 -49.57 30.34 14.94
N ALA A 18 -50.46 29.55 15.57
CA ALA A 18 -50.08 28.27 16.20
C ALA A 18 -49.92 27.11 15.20
N ALA A 19 -50.54 27.17 14.01
CA ALA A 19 -50.42 26.12 12.99
C ALA A 19 -49.22 26.31 12.03
N VAL A 20 -48.56 27.47 12.03
CA VAL A 20 -47.31 27.72 11.26
C VAL A 20 -46.05 27.50 12.13
N ALA A 21 -46.21 27.36 13.45
CA ALA A 21 -45.13 27.04 14.38
C ALA A 21 -44.99 25.54 14.69
N ALA A 22 -45.71 24.68 13.98
CA ALA A 22 -45.73 23.23 14.19
C ALA A 22 -45.65 22.41 12.90
N TRP A 23 -44.96 22.94 11.88
CA TRP A 23 -44.33 22.06 10.89
C TRP A 23 -42.90 21.81 11.35
N PRO A 24 -42.48 20.55 11.56
CA PRO A 24 -41.08 20.25 11.71
C PRO A 24 -40.39 20.75 10.44
N SER A 25 -39.31 21.49 10.63
CA SER A 25 -38.41 21.76 9.52
C SER A 25 -38.07 20.39 8.91
N PHE A 26 -38.19 20.27 7.59
CA PHE A 26 -37.85 19.03 6.87
C PHE A 26 -36.35 18.66 7.02
N VAL A 27 -35.58 19.54 7.69
CA VAL A 27 -34.17 19.43 8.05
C VAL A 27 -33.99 18.73 9.41
N ASP A 28 -34.86 18.96 10.39
CA ASP A 28 -34.80 18.30 11.71
C ASP A 28 -35.11 16.79 11.66
N GLN A 29 -35.79 16.32 10.60
CA GLN A 29 -36.14 14.91 10.46
C GLN A 29 -35.03 14.07 9.80
N LEU A 30 -34.04 14.71 9.18
CA LEU A 30 -32.82 14.04 8.70
C LEU A 30 -31.67 14.13 9.71
N SER A 31 -31.69 15.09 10.63
CA SER A 31 -30.58 15.34 11.57
C SER A 31 -30.75 14.71 12.97
N PHE A 32 -31.94 14.29 13.37
CA PHE A 32 -32.20 13.72 14.71
C PHE A 32 -32.90 12.35 14.72
N GLN A 33 -32.97 11.66 13.59
CA GLN A 33 -33.58 10.32 13.49
C GLN A 33 -32.58 9.17 13.31
N SER A 34 -31.30 9.36 13.68
CA SER A 34 -30.29 8.29 13.70
C SER A 34 -29.75 7.94 15.10
N ASP A 35 -30.32 8.50 16.18
CA ASP A 35 -29.86 8.29 17.56
C ASP A 35 -30.08 6.86 18.13
N SER A 36 -30.27 5.83 17.30
CA SER A 36 -30.10 4.43 17.70
C SER A 36 -30.20 3.45 16.52
N VAL A 37 -29.11 3.30 15.73
CA VAL A 37 -28.68 2.10 14.97
C VAL A 37 -27.36 2.52 14.30
N GLY A 38 -26.29 1.72 14.40
CA GLY A 38 -24.98 2.06 13.84
C GLY A 38 -25.06 2.57 12.40
N SER A 39 -24.35 3.66 12.08
CA SER A 39 -24.30 4.24 10.74
C SER A 39 -24.03 3.16 9.69
N THR A 40 -24.92 3.03 8.70
CA THR A 40 -24.80 2.01 7.65
C THR A 40 -23.54 2.24 6.81
N THR A 41 -23.00 1.18 6.20
CA THR A 41 -21.83 1.25 5.30
C THR A 41 -22.02 2.32 4.21
N ALA A 42 -23.24 2.47 3.70
CA ALA A 42 -23.59 3.51 2.72
C ALA A 42 -23.26 4.93 3.22
N HIS A 43 -23.70 5.27 4.44
CA HIS A 43 -23.44 6.59 5.03
C HIS A 43 -21.96 6.76 5.35
N LYS A 44 -21.31 5.73 5.92
CA LYS A 44 -19.87 5.78 6.22
C LYS A 44 -19.05 6.04 4.96
N GLN A 45 -19.31 5.29 3.89
CA GLN A 45 -18.65 5.45 2.59
C GLN A 45 -18.89 6.86 2.03
N GLN A 46 -20.14 7.32 2.00
CA GLN A 46 -20.47 8.66 1.53
C GLN A 46 -19.75 9.75 2.34
N ASN A 47 -19.68 9.61 3.66
CA ASN A 47 -19.00 10.56 4.52
C ASN A 47 -17.50 10.63 4.23
N ILE A 48 -16.83 9.48 4.06
CA ILE A 48 -15.41 9.43 3.66
C ILE A 48 -15.22 10.06 2.28
N ASN A 49 -16.11 9.75 1.33
CA ASN A 49 -16.04 10.35 0.00
C ASN A 49 -16.14 11.88 0.07
N HIS A 50 -17.05 12.42 0.89
CA HIS A 50 -17.20 13.88 1.04
C HIS A 50 -16.03 14.54 1.75
N LEU A 51 -15.41 13.86 2.72
CA LEU A 51 -14.21 14.36 3.41
C LEU A 51 -12.99 14.45 2.47
N LEU A 52 -12.87 13.50 1.54
CA LEU A 52 -11.73 13.42 0.61
C LEU A 52 -11.93 14.21 -0.70
N ASP A 53 -13.14 14.72 -0.94
CA ASP A 53 -13.40 15.51 -2.14
C ASP A 53 -12.74 16.89 -2.05
N LYS A 54 -12.19 17.35 -3.18
CA LYS A 54 -11.56 18.67 -3.34
C LYS A 54 -10.69 19.04 -2.14
N ILE A 55 -9.76 18.13 -1.80
CA ILE A 55 -8.96 18.23 -0.58
C ILE A 55 -8.10 19.51 -0.49
N TYR A 56 -7.84 20.10 -1.65
CA TYR A 56 -7.35 21.45 -1.94
C TYR A 56 -8.01 22.61 -1.18
N GLU A 57 -9.29 22.44 -0.88
CA GLU A 57 -10.23 23.52 -0.60
C GLU A 57 -11.05 23.20 0.65
N HIS A 58 -11.55 24.25 1.31
CA HIS A 58 -12.56 24.11 2.36
C HIS A 58 -13.75 23.29 1.87
N THR A 59 -14.33 22.49 2.76
CA THR A 59 -15.40 21.56 2.40
C THR A 59 -16.59 22.28 1.77
N LYS A 60 -17.11 21.73 0.67
CA LYS A 60 -18.29 22.26 -0.03
C LYS A 60 -19.60 21.64 0.43
N TYR A 61 -19.51 20.68 1.35
CA TYR A 61 -20.66 19.99 1.90
C TYR A 61 -21.14 20.71 3.16
N HIS A 62 -22.30 21.36 3.07
CA HIS A 62 -22.85 22.20 4.14
C HIS A 62 -22.89 21.50 5.51
N TYR A 63 -23.23 20.21 5.56
CA TYR A 63 -23.28 19.47 6.82
C TYR A 63 -21.89 19.27 7.45
N LEU A 64 -20.84 19.08 6.65
CA LEU A 64 -19.45 19.00 7.13
C LEU A 64 -18.98 20.37 7.59
N GLU A 65 -19.34 21.43 6.87
CA GLU A 65 -19.05 22.82 7.25
C GLU A 65 -19.69 23.18 8.60
N GLU A 66 -20.96 22.82 8.80
CA GLU A 66 -21.67 23.00 10.08
C GLU A 66 -21.03 22.21 11.21
N ILE A 67 -20.59 20.97 10.96
CA ILE A 67 -19.87 20.17 11.95
C ILE A 67 -18.55 20.85 12.29
N ALA A 68 -17.73 21.19 11.30
CA ALA A 68 -16.42 21.79 11.53
C ALA A 68 -16.50 23.11 12.32
N LYS A 69 -17.55 23.91 12.11
CA LYS A 69 -17.77 25.16 12.84
C LYS A 69 -18.23 25.00 14.27
N ASN A 70 -19.05 23.97 14.55
CA ASN A 70 -19.77 23.87 15.82
C ASN A 70 -19.28 22.73 16.73
N PHE A 71 -18.54 21.76 16.18
CA PHE A 71 -18.02 20.65 16.95
C PHE A 71 -16.86 21.09 17.84
N ASN A 72 -16.89 20.63 19.09
CA ASN A 72 -15.79 20.77 20.04
C ASN A 72 -15.26 19.37 20.37
N PRO A 73 -14.04 19.00 19.92
CA PRO A 73 -13.44 17.70 20.24
C PRO A 73 -13.36 17.39 21.74
N LEU A 74 -13.31 18.42 22.59
CA LEU A 74 -13.24 18.33 24.05
C LEU A 74 -14.61 18.47 24.74
N GLY A 75 -15.69 18.61 23.97
CA GLY A 75 -17.03 18.86 24.49
C GLY A 75 -17.66 17.66 25.19
N ASP A 76 -17.29 16.44 24.77
CA ASP A 76 -17.69 15.19 25.41
C ASP A 76 -16.56 14.16 25.32
N THR A 77 -15.83 13.99 26.41
CA THR A 77 -14.71 13.05 26.49
C THR A 77 -15.14 11.58 26.53
N SER A 78 -16.42 11.30 26.80
CA SER A 78 -16.93 9.93 26.88
C SER A 78 -17.03 9.25 25.50
N MET A 79 -16.98 10.03 24.41
CA MET A 79 -16.98 9.54 23.02
C MET A 79 -15.69 8.77 22.66
N TYR A 80 -14.62 8.91 23.45
CA TYR A 80 -13.32 8.29 23.21
C TYR A 80 -13.02 7.16 24.21
N ASN A 81 -12.26 6.15 23.78
CA ASN A 81 -11.81 5.05 24.63
C ASN A 81 -10.76 5.50 25.67
N ASP A 82 -9.93 6.49 25.33
CA ASP A 82 -8.92 7.10 26.19
C ASP A 82 -9.43 8.28 27.04
N GLN A 83 -10.75 8.48 27.09
CA GLN A 83 -11.39 9.61 27.79
C GLN A 83 -10.95 10.98 27.26
N GLY A 84 -10.64 11.08 25.96
CA GLY A 84 -10.37 12.35 25.26
C GLY A 84 -8.92 12.83 25.37
N ALA A 85 -8.01 12.02 25.91
CA ALA A 85 -6.61 12.39 26.09
C ALA A 85 -5.91 12.75 24.76
N ALA A 86 -6.12 11.95 23.70
CA ALA A 86 -5.59 12.24 22.37
C ALA A 86 -6.16 13.55 21.81
N ALA A 87 -7.45 13.82 22.03
CA ALA A 87 -8.09 15.05 21.59
C ALA A 87 -7.53 16.27 22.33
N GLU A 88 -7.27 16.17 23.64
CA GLU A 88 -6.62 17.23 24.42
C GLU A 88 -5.22 17.57 23.89
N VAL A 89 -4.43 16.55 23.55
CA VAL A 89 -3.08 16.73 22.99
C VAL A 89 -3.13 17.46 21.65
N LEU A 90 -3.95 17.00 20.70
CA LEU A 90 -4.03 17.65 19.38
C LEU A 90 -4.62 19.06 19.47
N MET A 91 -5.69 19.24 20.27
CA MET A 91 -6.28 20.57 20.46
C MET A 91 -5.31 21.54 21.12
N LYS A 92 -4.40 21.07 21.98
CA LYS A 92 -3.33 21.91 22.53
C LYS A 92 -2.40 22.41 21.44
N GLU A 93 -1.91 21.54 20.56
CA GLU A 93 -1.00 21.95 19.47
C GLU A 93 -1.70 22.90 18.47
N LEU A 94 -2.98 22.65 18.17
CA LEU A 94 -3.80 23.54 17.34
C LEU A 94 -3.96 24.93 17.99
N ASN A 95 -4.39 24.98 19.26
CA ASN A 95 -4.61 26.24 19.98
C ASN A 95 -3.32 27.04 20.22
N ASP A 96 -2.19 26.34 20.32
CA ASP A 96 -0.86 26.96 20.45
C ASP A 96 -0.26 27.37 19.09
N HIS A 97 -0.98 27.14 17.97
CA HIS A 97 -0.53 27.43 16.60
C HIS A 97 0.78 26.71 16.21
N ARG A 98 0.87 25.42 16.56
CA ARG A 98 2.08 24.60 16.37
C ARG A 98 1.95 23.51 15.30
N LEU A 99 0.81 23.47 14.60
CA LEU A 99 0.58 22.57 13.48
C LEU A 99 1.09 23.17 12.18
N LEU A 100 1.41 22.31 11.21
CA LEU A 100 1.77 22.67 9.85
C LEU A 100 0.63 23.43 9.18
N GLU A 101 0.98 24.45 8.43
CA GLU A 101 0.00 25.22 7.67
C GLU A 101 -0.62 24.39 6.52
N GLN A 102 -1.87 24.71 6.18
CA GLN A 102 -2.49 24.25 4.94
C GLN A 102 -1.70 24.77 3.73
N HIS A 103 -1.86 24.10 2.59
CA HIS A 103 -1.19 24.45 1.34
C HIS A 103 0.34 24.37 1.44
N HIS A 104 0.82 23.34 2.12
CA HIS A 104 2.24 23.01 2.26
C HIS A 104 2.46 21.52 1.98
N TRP A 105 3.64 21.15 1.48
CA TRP A 105 3.99 19.74 1.30
C TRP A 105 4.04 19.02 2.65
N PHE A 106 3.59 17.77 2.66
CA PHE A 106 3.69 16.84 3.78
C PHE A 106 4.58 15.68 3.35
N SER A 107 5.53 15.28 4.19
CA SER A 107 6.27 14.03 4.04
C SER A 107 6.15 13.23 5.33
N LEU A 108 5.74 11.97 5.20
CA LEU A 108 5.68 11.04 6.32
C LEU A 108 7.06 10.80 6.95
N PHE A 109 8.15 11.04 6.23
CA PHE A 109 9.51 10.88 6.77
C PHE A 109 9.96 12.08 7.61
N ASN A 110 9.32 13.25 7.48
CA ASN A 110 9.57 14.37 8.37
C ASN A 110 9.01 14.08 9.77
N THR A 111 9.88 14.08 10.78
CA THR A 111 9.52 13.69 12.14
C THR A 111 8.40 14.54 12.74
N ARG A 112 8.41 15.86 12.54
CA ARG A 112 7.41 16.74 13.15
C ARG A 112 6.06 16.66 12.43
N GLN A 113 6.07 16.69 11.09
CA GLN A 113 4.84 16.55 10.31
C GLN A 113 4.18 15.19 10.55
N ARG A 114 4.98 14.12 10.63
CA ARG A 114 4.48 12.79 11.02
C ARG A 114 3.86 12.83 12.41
N GLU A 115 4.53 13.40 13.40
CA GLU A 115 3.98 13.51 14.77
C GLU A 115 2.59 14.17 14.77
N GLU A 116 2.41 15.26 14.02
CA GLU A 116 1.14 15.99 13.90
C GLU A 116 0.05 15.13 13.24
N ALA A 117 0.35 14.47 12.11
CA ALA A 117 -0.57 13.53 11.49
C ALA A 117 -0.97 12.38 12.43
N LEU A 118 -0.01 11.87 13.23
CA LEU A 118 -0.26 10.80 14.20
C LEU A 118 -1.10 11.24 15.40
N MET A 119 -1.09 12.53 15.76
CA MET A 119 -2.02 13.06 16.75
C MET A 119 -3.46 12.97 16.25
N LEU A 120 -3.72 13.29 14.97
CA LEU A 120 -5.05 13.13 14.39
C LEU A 120 -5.45 11.66 14.26
N PHE A 121 -4.54 10.79 13.78
CA PHE A 121 -4.78 9.34 13.78
C PHE A 121 -5.17 8.84 15.17
N ALA A 122 -4.45 9.26 16.22
CA ALA A 122 -4.75 8.86 17.59
C ALA A 122 -6.16 9.30 18.01
N VAL A 123 -6.60 10.51 17.68
CA VAL A 123 -7.97 10.97 17.95
C VAL A 123 -9.00 10.08 17.26
N LEU A 124 -8.82 9.81 15.95
CA LEU A 124 -9.74 9.00 15.16
C LEU A 124 -9.82 7.56 15.67
N ASN A 125 -8.67 6.97 16.01
CA ASN A 125 -8.57 5.60 16.50
C ASN A 125 -9.21 5.41 17.90
N GLN A 126 -9.31 6.47 18.70
CA GLN A 126 -9.94 6.40 20.02
C GLN A 126 -11.46 6.55 19.99
N CYS A 127 -12.05 6.98 18.87
CA CYS A 127 -13.51 7.14 18.76
C CYS A 127 -14.26 5.81 18.92
N LYS A 128 -15.31 5.80 19.75
CA LYS A 128 -16.16 4.61 20.01
C LYS A 128 -17.21 4.37 18.93
N GLU A 129 -17.68 5.44 18.32
CA GLU A 129 -18.79 5.42 17.36
C GLU A 129 -18.45 6.28 16.15
N TRP A 130 -19.08 5.97 15.01
CA TRP A 130 -18.84 6.65 13.74
C TRP A 130 -19.02 8.17 13.83
N HIS A 131 -19.98 8.65 14.62
CA HIS A 131 -20.23 10.07 14.77
C HIS A 131 -19.05 10.83 15.39
N CYS A 132 -18.37 10.23 16.36
CA CYS A 132 -17.14 10.78 16.91
C CYS A 132 -16.06 10.87 15.82
N PHE A 133 -15.90 9.79 15.04
CA PHE A 133 -14.91 9.71 13.98
C PHE A 133 -15.16 10.78 12.91
N LEU A 134 -16.38 10.84 12.38
CA LEU A 134 -16.80 11.80 11.37
C LEU A 134 -16.64 13.24 11.85
N ARG A 135 -17.08 13.54 13.09
CA ARG A 135 -17.03 14.91 13.61
C ARG A 135 -15.62 15.42 13.82
N ASN A 136 -14.73 14.56 14.34
CA ASN A 136 -13.30 14.88 14.44
C ASN A 136 -12.67 15.05 13.06
N ALA A 137 -12.92 14.12 12.12
CA ALA A 137 -12.39 14.21 10.77
C ALA A 137 -12.86 15.51 10.07
N ALA A 138 -14.15 15.84 10.13
CA ALA A 138 -14.69 17.07 9.56
C ALA A 138 -14.09 18.33 10.19
N PHE A 139 -13.91 18.33 11.52
CA PHE A 139 -13.28 19.44 12.22
C PHE A 139 -11.81 19.63 11.80
N PHE A 140 -10.99 18.58 11.86
CA PHE A 140 -9.56 18.69 11.58
C PHE A 140 -9.24 18.82 10.09
N ARG A 141 -10.13 18.39 9.18
CA ARG A 141 -10.03 18.71 7.74
C ARG A 141 -9.87 20.21 7.49
N GLU A 142 -10.59 21.03 8.26
CA GLU A 142 -10.59 22.49 8.10
C GLU A 142 -9.49 23.20 8.91
N GLN A 143 -8.72 22.47 9.72
CA GLN A 143 -7.71 23.04 10.65
C GLN A 143 -6.28 22.59 10.37
N MET A 144 -6.10 21.40 9.80
CA MET A 144 -4.79 20.79 9.57
C MET A 144 -4.37 20.86 8.10
N ASN A 145 -3.08 20.66 7.86
CA ASN A 145 -2.53 20.43 6.54
C ASN A 145 -3.24 19.26 5.85
N GLU A 146 -3.57 19.43 4.57
CA GLU A 146 -4.29 18.45 3.77
C GLU A 146 -3.58 17.10 3.63
N GLY A 147 -2.24 17.08 3.56
CA GLY A 147 -1.45 15.85 3.44
C GLY A 147 -1.44 15.08 4.75
N GLU A 148 -1.26 15.78 5.88
CA GLU A 148 -1.38 15.20 7.22
C GLU A 148 -2.79 14.63 7.46
N PHE A 149 -3.82 15.39 7.08
CA PHE A 149 -5.21 14.98 7.20
C PHE A 149 -5.52 13.73 6.37
N VAL A 150 -5.15 13.73 5.08
CA VAL A 150 -5.37 12.57 4.19
C VAL A 150 -4.66 11.35 4.76
N TYR A 151 -3.39 11.48 5.14
CA TYR A 151 -2.64 10.38 5.73
C TYR A 151 -3.36 9.82 6.96
N ALA A 152 -3.68 10.68 7.93
CA ALA A 152 -4.32 10.29 9.19
C ALA A 152 -5.72 9.68 8.98
N LEU A 153 -6.50 10.18 8.01
CA LEU A 153 -7.82 9.65 7.69
C LEU A 153 -7.71 8.24 7.08
N TYR A 154 -6.79 8.03 6.14
CA TYR A 154 -6.58 6.72 5.52
C TYR A 154 -6.18 5.67 6.57
N VAL A 155 -5.15 5.94 7.38
CA VAL A 155 -4.73 4.99 8.42
C VAL A 155 -5.76 4.88 9.55
N GLY A 156 -6.53 5.93 9.83
CA GLY A 156 -7.64 5.90 10.78
C GLY A 156 -8.79 4.98 10.33
N VAL A 157 -9.10 4.97 9.02
CA VAL A 157 -10.08 4.04 8.44
C VAL A 157 -9.53 2.61 8.44
N ILE A 158 -8.27 2.40 8.04
CA ILE A 158 -7.66 1.07 7.96
C ILE A 158 -7.58 0.40 9.34
N HIS A 159 -7.15 1.12 10.38
CA HIS A 159 -6.86 0.52 11.68
C HIS A 159 -8.02 0.56 12.69
N SER A 160 -9.08 1.31 12.40
CA SER A 160 -10.28 1.34 13.26
C SER A 160 -11.34 0.35 12.75
N LYS A 161 -11.94 -0.42 13.67
CA LYS A 161 -13.15 -1.22 13.39
C LYS A 161 -14.31 -0.38 12.88
N LEU A 162 -14.30 0.93 13.12
CA LEU A 162 -15.30 1.84 12.57
C LEU A 162 -15.19 1.96 11.04
N GLY A 163 -13.99 1.72 10.48
CA GLY A 163 -13.71 1.73 9.05
C GLY A 163 -14.02 0.43 8.32
N ASP A 164 -14.35 -0.66 9.02
CA ASP A 164 -14.69 -1.95 8.40
C ASP A 164 -15.81 -1.78 7.35
N GLY A 165 -15.56 -2.31 6.15
CA GLY A 165 -16.47 -2.23 4.99
C GLY A 165 -16.37 -0.95 4.16
N ILE A 166 -15.55 0.02 4.55
CA ILE A 166 -15.26 1.21 3.74
C ILE A 166 -14.19 0.88 2.70
N VAL A 167 -14.42 1.31 1.46
CA VAL A 167 -13.41 1.28 0.39
C VAL A 167 -12.81 2.68 0.25
N LEU A 168 -11.53 2.82 0.56
CA LEU A 168 -10.83 4.09 0.42
C LEU A 168 -10.67 4.44 -1.08
N PRO A 169 -10.95 5.69 -1.49
CA PRO A 169 -10.67 6.13 -2.85
C PRO A 169 -9.19 5.99 -3.21
N PRO A 170 -8.86 5.76 -4.49
CA PRO A 170 -7.47 5.72 -4.91
C PRO A 170 -6.79 7.08 -4.70
N LEU A 171 -5.62 7.09 -4.06
CA LEU A 171 -4.86 8.33 -3.82
C LEU A 171 -4.48 9.06 -5.11
N TYR A 172 -4.34 8.35 -6.25
CA TYR A 172 -4.11 8.99 -7.55
C TYR A 172 -5.28 9.87 -8.03
N GLU A 173 -6.46 9.76 -7.44
CA GLU A 173 -7.59 10.68 -7.66
C GLU A 173 -7.81 11.67 -6.49
N ILE A 174 -7.27 11.41 -5.30
CA ILE A 174 -7.35 12.33 -4.14
C ILE A 174 -6.23 13.38 -4.18
N THR A 175 -4.99 12.96 -4.43
CA THR A 175 -3.81 13.81 -4.55
C THR A 175 -3.08 13.57 -5.88
N PRO A 176 -3.70 13.88 -7.05
CA PRO A 176 -3.18 13.43 -8.36
C PRO A 176 -1.76 13.90 -8.70
N HIS A 177 -1.30 15.01 -8.11
CA HIS A 177 0.07 15.52 -8.20
C HIS A 177 1.15 14.48 -7.83
N MET A 178 0.86 13.59 -6.89
CA MET A 178 1.79 12.55 -6.47
C MET A 178 1.89 11.40 -7.48
N PHE A 179 0.97 11.34 -8.46
CA PHE A 179 0.86 10.23 -9.41
C PHE A 179 0.96 10.65 -10.88
N THR A 180 0.96 11.95 -11.15
CA THR A 180 0.85 12.53 -12.49
C THR A 180 2.01 13.47 -12.78
N ASN A 181 2.62 13.34 -13.96
CA ASN A 181 3.70 14.23 -14.37
C ASN A 181 3.22 15.69 -14.56
N SER A 182 4.14 16.64 -14.38
CA SER A 182 3.86 18.07 -14.40
C SER A 182 3.27 18.55 -15.74
N GLU A 183 3.66 17.93 -16.86
CA GLU A 183 3.08 18.27 -18.18
C GLU A 183 1.57 18.02 -18.22
N VAL A 184 1.10 16.91 -17.67
CA VAL A 184 -0.32 16.55 -17.67
C VAL A 184 -1.09 17.36 -16.62
N ILE A 185 -0.48 17.65 -15.47
CA ILE A 185 -1.04 18.58 -14.49
C ILE A 185 -1.22 19.99 -15.10
N ASP A 186 -0.24 20.50 -15.85
CA ASP A 186 -0.35 21.80 -16.53
C ASP A 186 -1.49 21.81 -17.58
N LYS A 187 -1.70 20.69 -18.28
CA LYS A 187 -2.85 20.54 -19.19
C LYS A 187 -4.17 20.53 -18.42
N ALA A 188 -4.23 19.90 -17.25
CA ALA A 188 -5.40 19.95 -16.36
C ALA A 188 -5.68 21.39 -15.88
N TYR A 189 -4.64 22.12 -15.48
CA TYR A 189 -4.76 23.55 -15.15
C TYR A 189 -5.28 24.37 -16.33
N SER A 190 -4.74 24.14 -17.53
CA SER A 190 -5.25 24.78 -18.75
C SER A 190 -6.72 24.44 -19.02
N ALA A 191 -7.15 23.19 -18.84
CA ALA A 191 -8.55 22.78 -18.99
C ALA A 191 -9.46 23.52 -18.00
N LYS A 192 -9.07 23.61 -16.73
CA LYS A 192 -9.85 24.34 -15.72
C LYS A 192 -9.90 25.84 -15.98
N MET A 193 -8.77 26.46 -16.36
CA MET A 193 -8.69 27.88 -16.71
C MET A 193 -9.48 28.25 -17.97
N THR A 194 -9.64 27.32 -18.90
CA THR A 194 -10.42 27.51 -20.14
C THR A 194 -11.84 26.94 -20.06
N GLN A 195 -12.23 26.39 -18.90
CA GLN A 195 -13.53 25.75 -18.63
C GLN A 195 -13.88 24.71 -19.71
N LYS A 196 -12.90 23.90 -20.10
CA LYS A 196 -13.04 22.90 -21.15
C LYS A 196 -12.62 21.52 -20.64
N ALA A 197 -13.55 20.57 -20.68
CA ALA A 197 -13.28 19.18 -20.36
C ALA A 197 -12.20 18.59 -21.27
N GLY A 198 -11.43 17.63 -20.76
CA GLY A 198 -10.37 16.98 -21.53
C GLY A 198 -9.77 15.74 -20.87
N THR A 199 -9.38 14.79 -21.71
CA THR A 199 -8.57 13.64 -21.30
C THR A 199 -7.18 13.78 -21.89
N PHE A 200 -6.15 13.66 -21.05
CA PHE A 200 -4.77 13.91 -21.42
C PHE A 200 -3.93 12.63 -21.31
N ASN A 201 -3.24 12.29 -22.38
CA ASN A 201 -2.34 11.13 -22.38
C ASN A 201 -1.09 11.47 -21.56
N VAL A 202 -0.75 10.59 -20.62
CA VAL A 202 0.50 10.58 -19.87
C VAL A 202 1.52 9.76 -20.65
N SER A 203 2.71 10.32 -20.86
CA SER A 203 3.88 9.57 -21.30
C SER A 203 4.87 9.45 -20.15
N PHE A 204 5.45 8.26 -19.97
CA PHE A 204 6.46 7.98 -18.95
C PHE A 204 7.64 8.96 -18.99
N THR A 205 8.27 9.18 -17.84
CA THR A 205 9.36 10.16 -17.71
C THR A 205 10.60 9.78 -18.52
N GLY A 206 11.52 10.74 -18.68
CA GLY A 206 12.78 10.53 -19.40
C GLY A 206 12.65 10.52 -20.92
N THR A 207 13.67 9.97 -21.59
CA THR A 207 13.71 9.86 -23.06
C THR A 207 14.23 8.49 -23.46
N LYS A 208 13.97 8.06 -24.69
CA LYS A 208 14.44 6.76 -25.22
C LYS A 208 15.96 6.58 -25.18
N LYS A 209 16.73 7.64 -24.91
CA LYS A 209 18.19 7.58 -24.70
C LYS A 209 18.56 7.06 -23.30
N ASN A 210 17.71 7.31 -22.31
CA ASN A 210 17.88 6.75 -20.97
C ASN A 210 17.34 5.32 -20.98
N LYS A 211 18.23 4.33 -20.77
CA LYS A 211 17.85 2.92 -20.75
C LYS A 211 16.87 2.59 -19.61
N GLU A 212 16.95 3.31 -18.50
CA GLU A 212 16.07 3.08 -17.35
C GLU A 212 14.60 3.43 -17.67
N GLN A 213 14.34 4.29 -18.67
CA GLN A 213 12.98 4.54 -19.17
C GLN A 213 12.30 3.26 -19.68
N LEU A 214 13.06 2.27 -20.15
CA LEU A 214 12.49 1.03 -20.70
C LEU A 214 11.62 0.28 -19.67
N VAL A 215 11.86 0.50 -18.38
CA VAL A 215 11.14 -0.12 -17.26
C VAL A 215 10.35 0.91 -16.43
N ALA A 216 10.19 2.15 -16.93
CA ALA A 216 9.43 3.19 -16.23
C ALA A 216 7.96 2.78 -16.00
N TYR A 217 7.39 1.93 -16.87
CA TYR A 217 6.03 1.40 -16.71
C TYR A 217 5.82 0.58 -15.43
N PHE A 218 6.89 0.15 -14.75
CA PHE A 218 6.80 -0.57 -13.48
C PHE A 218 6.72 0.40 -12.30
N GLY A 219 7.76 1.23 -12.13
CA GLY A 219 7.86 2.18 -11.01
C GLY A 219 6.91 3.37 -11.11
N GLU A 220 6.47 3.74 -12.31
CA GLU A 220 5.51 4.82 -12.54
C GLU A 220 4.06 4.32 -12.67
N ASP A 221 3.79 3.00 -12.58
CA ASP A 221 2.42 2.50 -12.57
C ASP A 221 1.70 3.01 -11.32
N ILE A 222 0.52 3.61 -11.52
CA ILE A 222 -0.27 4.18 -10.44
C ILE A 222 -0.71 3.11 -9.43
N GLY A 223 -1.02 1.90 -9.88
CA GLY A 223 -1.40 0.78 -9.02
C GLY A 223 -0.22 0.23 -8.22
N MET A 224 0.98 0.15 -8.81
CA MET A 224 2.19 -0.22 -8.08
C MET A 224 2.53 0.79 -6.96
N ASN A 225 2.35 2.08 -7.23
CA ASN A 225 2.53 3.12 -6.21
C ASN A 225 1.44 3.04 -5.13
N ILE A 226 0.19 2.73 -5.49
CA ILE A 226 -0.89 2.47 -4.50
C ILE A 226 -0.58 1.24 -3.65
N HIS A 227 -0.10 0.14 -4.25
CA HIS A 227 0.31 -1.05 -3.49
C HIS A 227 1.35 -0.69 -2.42
N HIS A 228 2.38 0.05 -2.79
CA HIS A 228 3.48 0.42 -1.90
C HIS A 228 3.02 1.33 -0.76
N VAL A 229 2.29 2.41 -1.04
CA VAL A 229 1.76 3.28 0.03
C VAL A 229 0.74 2.55 0.92
N THR A 230 -0.11 1.70 0.35
CA THR A 230 -1.10 0.95 1.16
C THR A 230 -0.41 -0.06 2.07
N TRP A 231 0.64 -0.74 1.60
CA TRP A 231 1.41 -1.64 2.46
C TRP A 231 1.97 -0.91 3.69
N HIS A 232 2.52 0.30 3.50
CA HIS A 232 2.98 1.12 4.62
C HIS A 232 1.87 1.76 5.47
N MET A 233 0.64 1.85 4.96
CA MET A 233 -0.52 2.23 5.74
C MET A 233 -1.06 1.07 6.58
N ASP A 234 -1.02 -0.16 6.05
CA ASP A 234 -1.39 -1.39 6.76
C ASP A 234 -0.35 -1.78 7.81
N PHE A 235 0.94 -1.57 7.50
CA PHE A 235 2.08 -1.92 8.35
C PHE A 235 2.99 -0.71 8.66
N PRO A 236 2.49 0.34 9.33
CA PRO A 236 3.27 1.55 9.50
C PRO A 236 4.44 1.36 10.48
N PHE A 237 5.61 1.88 10.12
CA PHE A 237 6.81 1.84 10.97
C PHE A 237 6.62 2.51 12.35
N TRP A 238 5.69 3.46 12.47
CA TRP A 238 5.38 4.16 13.71
C TRP A 238 4.35 3.42 14.60
N TRP A 239 3.83 2.27 14.16
CA TRP A 239 2.81 1.53 14.88
C TRP A 239 3.28 1.06 16.26
N GLN A 240 2.43 1.24 17.27
CA GLN A 240 2.62 0.71 18.61
C GLN A 240 1.38 -0.09 19.01
N ASP A 241 1.58 -1.24 19.66
CA ASP A 241 0.46 -2.11 20.07
C ASP A 241 -0.52 -1.42 21.04
N SER A 242 -0.08 -0.35 21.71
CA SER A 242 -0.95 0.51 22.51
C SER A 242 -2.07 1.17 21.71
N TYR A 243 -1.99 1.21 20.37
CA TYR A 243 -3.07 1.68 19.51
C TYR A 243 -4.23 0.69 19.40
N GLY A 244 -4.08 -0.58 19.80
CA GLY A 244 -5.21 -1.48 20.01
C GLY A 244 -4.94 -2.94 19.64
N ASN A 245 -3.98 -3.21 18.75
CA ASN A 245 -3.64 -4.56 18.30
C ASN A 245 -2.17 -4.67 17.90
N HIS A 246 -1.69 -5.91 17.90
CA HIS A 246 -0.38 -6.27 17.35
C HIS A 246 -0.49 -6.46 15.83
N LEU A 247 0.55 -6.08 15.09
CA LEU A 247 0.70 -6.37 13.66
C LEU A 247 1.64 -7.55 13.48
N ASP A 248 1.06 -8.74 13.36
CA ASP A 248 1.79 -10.01 13.36
C ASP A 248 2.80 -10.10 12.21
N ARG A 249 4.04 -10.51 12.53
CA ARG A 249 5.15 -10.70 11.58
C ARG A 249 5.51 -9.48 10.73
N LYS A 250 5.14 -8.27 11.17
CA LYS A 250 5.37 -7.01 10.43
C LYS A 250 6.80 -6.87 9.91
N GLY A 251 7.80 -7.10 10.76
CA GLY A 251 9.20 -6.96 10.37
C GLY A 251 9.64 -7.95 9.29
N GLU A 252 9.10 -9.17 9.28
CA GLU A 252 9.38 -10.14 8.22
C GLU A 252 8.62 -9.81 6.93
N LEU A 253 7.38 -9.33 7.04
CA LEU A 253 6.59 -8.85 5.90
C LEU A 253 7.26 -7.65 5.22
N LEU A 254 7.91 -6.77 5.98
CA LEU A 254 8.72 -5.67 5.43
C LEU A 254 9.82 -6.21 4.52
N PHE A 255 10.61 -7.18 5.00
CA PHE A 255 11.62 -7.83 4.19
C PHE A 255 10.98 -8.40 2.92
N TRP A 256 9.90 -9.17 3.07
CA TRP A 256 9.34 -9.93 1.96
C TRP A 256 8.74 -9.07 0.86
N VAL A 257 7.96 -8.04 1.21
CA VAL A 257 7.36 -7.17 0.19
C VAL A 257 8.43 -6.43 -0.60
N HIS A 258 9.50 -5.95 0.06
CA HIS A 258 10.57 -5.20 -0.60
C HIS A 258 11.52 -6.10 -1.40
N HIS A 259 11.75 -7.33 -0.92
CA HIS A 259 12.41 -8.38 -1.69
C HIS A 259 11.64 -8.68 -2.98
N GLN A 260 10.32 -8.91 -2.87
CA GLN A 260 9.45 -9.20 -4.01
C GLN A 260 9.35 -8.02 -4.99
N LEU A 261 9.30 -6.78 -4.52
CA LEU A 261 9.36 -5.58 -5.39
C LEU A 261 10.70 -5.51 -6.15
N THR A 262 11.81 -5.81 -5.48
CA THR A 262 13.14 -5.80 -6.09
C THR A 262 13.30 -6.90 -7.14
N ALA A 263 12.87 -8.13 -6.83
CA ALA A 263 12.88 -9.26 -7.74
C ALA A 263 11.97 -9.02 -8.96
N ARG A 264 10.75 -8.49 -8.75
CA ARG A 264 9.83 -8.11 -9.85
C ARG A 264 10.44 -7.04 -10.75
N PHE A 265 11.09 -6.03 -10.18
CA PHE A 265 11.77 -5.02 -10.97
C PHE A 265 12.91 -5.60 -11.82
N ASP A 266 13.73 -6.51 -11.26
CA ASP A 266 14.78 -7.19 -12.02
C ASP A 266 14.22 -8.09 -13.13
N PHE A 267 13.04 -8.67 -12.95
CA PHE A 267 12.31 -9.37 -14.01
C PHE A 267 11.90 -8.44 -15.16
N GLU A 268 11.47 -7.21 -14.86
CA GLU A 268 11.21 -6.20 -15.90
C GLU A 268 12.49 -5.77 -16.61
N ARG A 269 13.60 -5.64 -15.87
CA ARG A 269 14.92 -5.34 -16.45
C ARG A 269 15.36 -6.43 -17.41
N LEU A 270 15.28 -7.69 -17.00
CA LEU A 270 15.59 -8.86 -17.84
C LEU A 270 14.70 -8.90 -19.10
N SER A 271 13.42 -8.56 -18.95
CA SER A 271 12.46 -8.44 -20.06
C SER A 271 12.81 -7.33 -21.07
N ASN A 272 13.57 -6.32 -20.65
CA ASN A 272 13.97 -5.18 -21.49
C ASN A 272 15.49 -5.15 -21.77
N TRP A 273 16.16 -6.30 -21.74
CA TRP A 273 17.60 -6.45 -22.03
C TRP A 273 18.53 -5.62 -21.14
N LEU A 274 18.13 -5.40 -19.88
CA LEU A 274 18.92 -4.74 -18.86
C LEU A 274 19.47 -5.77 -17.88
N ASP A 275 20.68 -5.53 -17.40
CA ASP A 275 21.25 -6.30 -16.30
C ASP A 275 20.47 -6.01 -15.00
N PRO A 276 20.46 -6.93 -14.01
CA PRO A 276 19.89 -6.67 -12.70
C PRO A 276 20.40 -5.36 -12.10
N VAL A 277 19.62 -4.71 -11.24
CA VAL A 277 20.10 -3.49 -10.56
C VAL A 277 21.35 -3.82 -9.73
N ASP A 278 22.30 -2.89 -9.68
CA ASP A 278 23.39 -2.97 -8.71
C ASP A 278 22.86 -2.64 -7.30
N GLU A 279 23.58 -3.03 -6.26
CA GLU A 279 23.25 -2.57 -4.92
C GLU A 279 23.80 -1.16 -4.66
N LEU A 280 23.13 -0.42 -3.78
CA LEU A 280 23.63 0.86 -3.28
C LEU A 280 24.81 0.64 -2.33
N HIS A 281 25.79 1.54 -2.36
CA HIS A 281 26.82 1.65 -1.33
C HIS A 281 27.02 3.12 -0.96
N TRP A 282 27.19 3.40 0.33
CA TRP A 282 27.32 4.77 0.85
C TRP A 282 28.61 5.47 0.39
N ASP A 283 29.68 4.71 0.14
CA ASP A 283 31.00 5.20 -0.28
C ASP A 283 31.19 5.20 -1.81
N ARG A 284 30.18 4.79 -2.59
CA ARG A 284 30.24 4.74 -4.06
C ARG A 284 29.26 5.71 -4.72
N ILE A 285 29.42 5.89 -6.03
CA ILE A 285 28.50 6.68 -6.84
C ILE A 285 27.15 5.98 -7.02
N ILE A 286 26.09 6.77 -6.97
CA ILE A 286 24.77 6.42 -7.49
C ILE A 286 24.84 6.66 -9.00
N ARG A 287 24.96 5.58 -9.79
CA ARG A 287 25.17 5.68 -11.24
C ARG A 287 23.97 6.34 -11.94
N GLU A 288 22.77 5.82 -11.68
CA GLU A 288 21.54 6.35 -12.25
C GLU A 288 20.96 7.50 -11.40
N GLY A 289 20.99 8.70 -11.98
CA GLY A 289 20.22 9.84 -11.54
C GLY A 289 18.75 9.71 -11.89
N PHE A 290 17.96 10.72 -11.53
CA PHE A 290 16.53 10.74 -11.82
C PHE A 290 16.01 12.18 -11.92
N ALA A 291 15.21 12.43 -12.96
CA ALA A 291 14.45 13.66 -13.12
C ALA A 291 12.96 13.31 -13.03
N PRO A 292 12.29 13.61 -11.90
CA PRO A 292 10.91 13.16 -11.68
C PRO A 292 9.88 13.72 -12.67
N LEU A 293 10.08 14.95 -13.16
CA LEU A 293 9.11 15.67 -14.00
C LEU A 293 7.70 15.69 -13.38
N THR A 294 7.64 15.80 -12.06
CA THR A 294 6.43 15.86 -11.24
C THR A 294 6.56 17.05 -10.29
N SER A 295 5.41 17.54 -9.82
CA SER A 295 5.31 18.68 -8.91
C SER A 295 4.39 18.34 -7.75
N TYR A 296 4.70 18.88 -6.57
CA TYR A 296 3.72 18.97 -5.50
C TYR A 296 2.63 19.95 -5.91
N LYS A 297 1.40 19.77 -5.39
CA LYS A 297 0.37 20.81 -5.49
C LYS A 297 0.86 22.12 -4.87
N TYR A 298 1.49 22.03 -3.70
CA TYR A 298 2.16 23.12 -3.01
C TYR A 298 3.54 22.66 -2.52
N GLY A 299 4.60 23.33 -2.96
CA GLY A 299 6.00 22.95 -2.67
C GLY A 299 6.94 23.07 -3.87
N GLY A 300 6.39 23.11 -5.09
CA GLY A 300 7.16 23.23 -6.33
C GLY A 300 7.45 21.87 -6.98
N GLU A 301 8.38 21.87 -7.94
CA GLU A 301 8.80 20.65 -8.64
C GLU A 301 9.61 19.75 -7.70
N PHE A 302 9.46 18.43 -7.83
CA PHE A 302 10.34 17.49 -7.15
C PHE A 302 11.81 17.68 -7.61
N PRO A 303 12.78 17.56 -6.69
CA PRO A 303 14.19 17.76 -7.02
C PRO A 303 14.71 16.67 -7.97
N VAL A 304 15.60 17.08 -8.88
CA VAL A 304 16.33 16.19 -9.79
C VAL A 304 17.62 15.72 -9.11
N ARG A 305 17.96 14.43 -9.22
CA ARG A 305 19.28 13.90 -8.85
C ARG A 305 20.13 13.68 -10.12
N PRO A 306 21.33 14.27 -10.22
CA PRO A 306 22.23 14.01 -11.34
C PRO A 306 22.76 12.57 -11.37
N ASP A 307 23.12 12.08 -12.56
CA ASP A 307 23.84 10.81 -12.73
C ASP A 307 25.23 10.84 -12.06
N ASN A 308 25.71 9.67 -11.65
CA ASN A 308 27.06 9.44 -11.09
C ASN A 308 27.40 10.32 -9.88
N LYS A 309 26.40 10.63 -9.05
CA LYS A 309 26.56 11.44 -7.84
C LYS A 309 27.05 10.57 -6.67
N HIS A 310 28.05 11.05 -5.93
CA HIS A 310 28.37 10.49 -4.61
C HIS A 310 27.37 11.00 -3.57
N PHE A 311 27.12 10.21 -2.53
CA PHE A 311 26.39 10.70 -1.38
C PHE A 311 27.10 11.88 -0.72
N GLU A 312 26.33 12.89 -0.38
CA GLU A 312 26.72 13.98 0.51
C GLU A 312 25.94 13.87 1.81
N ASP A 313 26.54 14.35 2.90
CA ASP A 313 25.86 14.52 4.18
C ASP A 313 24.62 15.41 3.99
N VAL A 314 23.53 15.08 4.67
CA VAL A 314 22.26 15.82 4.58
C VAL A 314 22.01 16.55 5.89
N GLU A 315 21.99 17.88 5.84
CA GLU A 315 21.85 18.71 7.03
C GLU A 315 20.50 18.47 7.71
N GLY A 316 20.53 18.17 9.01
CA GLY A 316 19.32 17.85 9.80
C GLY A 316 18.77 16.44 9.60
N VAL A 317 19.41 15.59 8.78
CA VAL A 317 19.03 14.19 8.56
C VAL A 317 20.10 13.24 9.10
N ALA A 318 21.25 13.11 8.42
CA ALA A 318 22.36 12.25 8.83
C ALA A 318 23.63 12.57 8.02
N HIS A 319 24.80 12.20 8.55
CA HIS A 319 26.02 12.09 7.74
C HIS A 319 26.05 10.74 7.01
N VAL A 320 26.75 10.67 5.87
CA VAL A 320 26.96 9.42 5.14
C VAL A 320 27.62 8.36 6.03
N HIS A 321 28.57 8.79 6.86
CA HIS A 321 29.24 7.90 7.80
C HIS A 321 28.29 7.31 8.85
N ASP A 322 27.24 8.03 9.26
CA ASP A 322 26.25 7.52 10.21
C ASP A 322 25.48 6.33 9.61
N MET A 323 25.25 6.35 8.29
CA MET A 323 24.62 5.25 7.56
C MET A 323 25.51 4.00 7.53
N GLU A 324 26.80 4.16 7.25
CA GLU A 324 27.79 3.07 7.27
C GLU A 324 27.91 2.44 8.67
N ILE A 325 27.95 3.26 9.73
CA ILE A 325 28.01 2.76 11.10
C ILE A 325 26.73 2.01 11.47
N THR A 326 25.58 2.51 11.03
CA THR A 326 24.29 1.86 11.27
C THR A 326 24.22 0.50 10.58
N GLU A 327 24.62 0.43 9.30
CA GLU A 327 24.79 -0.80 8.54
C GLU A 327 25.70 -1.81 9.27
N ASN A 328 26.88 -1.35 9.71
CA ASN A 328 27.85 -2.20 10.42
C ASN A 328 27.25 -2.81 11.69
N ARG A 329 26.50 -2.03 12.50
CA ARG A 329 25.85 -2.53 13.73
C ARG A 329 24.83 -3.63 13.43
N ILE A 330 24.07 -3.49 12.35
CA ILE A 330 23.10 -4.50 11.91
C ILE A 330 23.83 -5.77 11.45
N TYR A 331 24.88 -5.64 10.64
CA TYR A 331 25.69 -6.78 10.24
C TYR A 331 26.38 -7.47 11.41
N GLU A 332 26.85 -6.73 12.42
CA GLU A 332 27.38 -7.30 13.65
C GLU A 332 26.33 -8.16 14.37
N ALA A 333 25.09 -7.69 14.48
CA ALA A 333 24.00 -8.48 15.09
C ALA A 333 23.74 -9.78 14.33
N ILE A 334 23.70 -9.72 12.99
CA ILE A 334 23.54 -10.88 12.11
C ILE A 334 24.68 -11.88 12.31
N ASP A 335 25.93 -11.40 12.30
CA ASP A 335 27.12 -12.24 12.41
C ASP A 335 27.25 -12.87 13.80
N TYR A 336 26.90 -12.13 14.87
CA TYR A 336 26.82 -12.69 16.22
C TYR A 336 25.69 -13.69 16.38
N GLY A 337 24.59 -13.52 15.63
CA GLY A 337 23.37 -14.30 15.77
C GLY A 337 22.46 -13.81 16.89
N TYR A 338 22.66 -12.57 17.37
CA TYR A 338 21.77 -11.93 18.34
C TYR A 338 21.76 -10.41 18.19
N ILE A 339 20.62 -9.79 18.50
CA ILE A 339 20.46 -8.34 18.66
C ILE A 339 20.80 -7.95 20.11
N THR A 340 21.36 -6.77 20.32
CA THR A 340 21.67 -6.24 21.66
C THR A 340 20.58 -5.27 22.11
N ALA A 341 19.85 -5.61 23.17
CA ALA A 341 18.84 -4.75 23.77
C ALA A 341 19.46 -3.52 24.46
N THR A 342 18.61 -2.57 24.89
CA THR A 342 19.04 -1.31 25.52
C THR A 342 19.82 -1.49 26.84
N ASP A 343 19.54 -2.56 27.59
CA ASP A 343 20.24 -2.91 28.83
C ASP A 343 21.47 -3.84 28.61
N GLY A 344 21.76 -4.19 27.35
CA GLY A 344 22.86 -5.04 26.94
C GLY A 344 22.56 -6.54 26.91
N HIS A 345 21.35 -7.01 27.22
CA HIS A 345 21.02 -8.43 27.04
C HIS A 345 20.87 -8.80 25.56
N THR A 346 21.07 -10.09 25.26
CA THR A 346 21.04 -10.61 23.89
C THR A 346 19.65 -11.12 23.52
N ILE A 347 19.14 -10.72 22.37
CA ILE A 347 17.90 -11.22 21.75
C ILE A 347 18.32 -12.16 20.61
N ASP A 348 18.08 -13.46 20.78
CA ASP A 348 18.50 -14.48 19.81
C ASP A 348 17.72 -14.36 18.49
N ILE A 349 18.48 -14.32 17.39
CA ILE A 349 17.95 -14.30 16.02
C ILE A 349 18.29 -15.58 15.25
N ARG A 350 18.97 -16.58 15.82
CA ARG A 350 19.20 -17.89 15.16
C ARG A 350 17.99 -18.82 15.27
N GLN A 351 16.82 -18.26 15.00
CA GLN A 351 15.51 -18.89 15.16
C GLN A 351 14.52 -18.26 14.17
N PRO A 352 13.35 -18.88 13.88
CA PRO A 352 12.46 -18.41 12.83
C PRO A 352 12.02 -16.95 12.95
N LYS A 353 11.83 -16.40 14.16
CA LYS A 353 11.48 -14.98 14.35
C LYS A 353 12.67 -14.02 14.22
N GLY A 354 13.88 -14.53 14.00
CA GLY A 354 15.08 -13.71 13.89
C GLY A 354 15.00 -12.70 12.75
N ILE A 355 14.44 -13.10 11.61
CA ILE A 355 14.23 -12.24 10.45
C ILE A 355 13.23 -11.11 10.74
N GLU A 356 12.19 -11.39 11.53
CA GLU A 356 11.21 -10.40 11.97
C GLU A 356 11.88 -9.31 12.82
N PHE A 357 12.66 -9.71 13.82
CA PHE A 357 13.40 -8.76 14.66
C PHE A 357 14.44 -7.96 13.87
N LEU A 358 15.04 -8.54 12.82
CA LEU A 358 15.90 -7.80 11.91
C LEU A 358 15.10 -6.75 11.14
N GLY A 359 13.90 -7.08 10.64
CA GLY A 359 13.01 -6.13 10.02
C GLY A 359 12.68 -4.95 10.94
N ASP A 360 12.42 -5.24 12.21
CA ASP A 360 12.10 -4.21 13.21
C ASP A 360 13.25 -3.22 13.44
N ILE A 361 14.52 -3.67 13.43
CA ILE A 361 15.68 -2.78 13.61
C ILE A 361 16.17 -2.14 12.30
N ILE A 362 15.89 -2.74 11.13
CA ILE A 362 16.35 -2.25 9.83
C ILE A 362 15.44 -1.13 9.29
N GLU A 363 14.11 -1.24 9.46
CA GLU A 363 13.15 -0.25 8.97
C GLU A 363 13.47 1.19 9.44
N SER A 364 13.78 1.47 10.71
CA SER A 364 13.36 0.74 11.91
C SER A 364 11.91 1.08 12.26
N SER A 365 11.22 0.17 12.93
CA SER A 365 9.88 0.41 13.46
C SER A 365 9.89 0.65 14.97
N MET A 366 8.75 1.03 15.55
CA MET A 366 8.59 1.14 17.00
C MET A 366 8.68 -0.21 17.73
N TYR A 367 8.71 -1.34 17.02
CA TYR A 367 9.04 -2.66 17.59
C TYR A 367 10.55 -2.88 17.77
N SER A 368 11.39 -1.99 17.23
CA SER A 368 12.84 -2.06 17.43
C SER A 368 13.19 -2.08 18.91
N PRO A 369 13.84 -3.12 19.44
CA PRO A 369 14.17 -3.22 20.86
C PRO A 369 15.27 -2.24 21.28
N ASN A 370 15.98 -1.60 20.34
CA ASN A 370 17.08 -0.69 20.61
C ASN A 370 17.36 0.31 19.46
N ALA A 371 16.37 1.14 19.14
CA ALA A 371 16.50 2.18 18.10
C ALA A 371 17.63 3.19 18.40
N GLN A 372 18.00 3.39 19.67
CA GLN A 372 19.14 4.24 20.04
C GLN A 372 20.47 3.70 19.49
N TYR A 373 20.63 2.38 19.42
CA TYR A 373 21.83 1.74 18.89
C TYR A 373 21.72 1.46 17.40
N TYR A 374 20.60 0.89 16.93
CA TYR A 374 20.45 0.46 15.54
C TYR A 374 19.91 1.54 14.59
N GLY A 375 19.52 2.71 15.11
CA GLY A 375 19.00 3.79 14.26
C GLY A 375 17.74 3.37 13.49
N SER A 376 17.61 3.91 12.27
CA SER A 376 16.49 3.66 11.36
C SER A 376 17.01 3.60 9.91
N LEU A 377 17.82 2.58 9.61
CA LEU A 377 18.63 2.52 8.39
C LEU A 377 17.83 2.80 7.11
N HIS A 378 16.73 2.07 6.91
CA HIS A 378 15.88 2.19 5.73
C HIS A 378 15.21 3.56 5.64
N ASN A 379 14.49 3.99 6.68
CA ASN A 379 13.76 5.26 6.65
C ASN A 379 14.71 6.46 6.52
N THR A 380 15.87 6.43 7.17
CA THR A 380 16.89 7.47 7.00
C THR A 380 17.51 7.40 5.61
N ALA A 381 17.70 6.22 5.02
CA ALA A 381 18.21 6.07 3.66
C ALA A 381 17.27 6.69 2.60
N HIS A 382 15.95 6.57 2.78
CA HIS A 382 14.96 7.26 1.96
C HIS A 382 15.17 8.78 1.97
N ALA A 383 15.31 9.37 3.15
CA ALA A 383 15.58 10.80 3.30
C ALA A 383 16.96 11.20 2.74
N MET A 384 18.00 10.40 2.99
CA MET A 384 19.36 10.64 2.47
C MET A 384 19.37 10.66 0.95
N LEU A 385 18.71 9.72 0.27
CA LEU A 385 18.59 9.67 -1.19
C LEU A 385 17.72 10.81 -1.73
N GLY A 386 16.56 11.04 -1.13
CA GLY A 386 15.58 12.04 -1.55
C GLY A 386 16.15 13.46 -1.53
N ARG A 387 17.04 13.75 -0.58
CA ARG A 387 17.64 15.07 -0.43
C ARG A 387 18.92 15.31 -1.22
N GLN A 388 19.44 14.34 -1.98
CA GLN A 388 20.68 14.53 -2.76
C GLN A 388 20.58 15.61 -3.86
N GLY A 389 19.39 16.08 -4.22
CA GLY A 389 19.23 17.25 -5.10
C GLY A 389 19.56 18.59 -4.41
N ASP A 390 19.40 18.67 -3.08
CA ASP A 390 19.71 19.84 -2.25
C ASP A 390 20.07 19.42 -0.81
N PRO A 391 21.20 18.71 -0.61
CA PRO A 391 21.50 18.04 0.66
C PRO A 391 21.73 19.01 1.83
N HIS A 392 22.07 20.26 1.53
CA HIS A 392 22.36 21.30 2.53
C HIS A 392 21.25 22.36 2.61
N GLY A 393 20.07 22.11 2.03
CA GLY A 393 18.93 23.03 2.03
C GLY A 393 19.21 24.42 1.44
N LYS A 394 20.25 24.53 0.60
CA LYS A 394 20.74 25.81 0.07
C LYS A 394 19.80 26.40 -0.95
N PHE A 395 19.12 25.53 -1.70
CA PHE A 395 18.21 25.90 -2.78
C PHE A 395 16.75 25.88 -2.36
N ASN A 396 16.47 25.46 -1.12
CA ASN A 396 15.14 25.36 -0.54
C ASN A 396 14.21 24.51 -1.44
N LEU A 397 14.75 23.41 -1.98
CA LEU A 397 13.95 22.45 -2.74
C LEU A 397 13.08 21.62 -1.80
N PRO A 398 11.87 21.21 -2.23
CA PRO A 398 11.05 20.30 -1.44
C PRO A 398 11.69 18.90 -1.36
N PRO A 399 11.16 18.00 -0.50
CA PRO A 399 11.62 16.62 -0.42
C PRO A 399 11.63 15.89 -1.77
N GLY A 400 12.52 14.92 -1.92
CA GLY A 400 12.59 14.08 -3.13
C GLY A 400 11.47 13.05 -3.21
N VAL A 401 11.33 12.41 -4.37
CA VAL A 401 10.33 11.34 -4.57
C VAL A 401 10.54 10.13 -3.65
N MET A 402 11.77 9.92 -3.16
CA MET A 402 12.08 8.88 -2.18
C MET A 402 11.45 9.15 -0.79
N GLU A 403 10.92 10.34 -0.53
CA GLU A 403 10.41 10.73 0.78
C GLU A 403 8.89 10.64 0.88
N HIS A 404 8.27 9.88 -0.03
CA HIS A 404 6.84 9.53 -0.03
C HIS A 404 6.66 8.13 -0.61
N PHE A 405 5.81 7.32 0.00
CA PHE A 405 5.56 5.97 -0.49
C PHE A 405 4.79 5.97 -1.82
N GLU A 406 4.04 7.03 -2.09
CA GLU A 406 3.30 7.30 -3.34
C GLU A 406 4.23 7.53 -4.55
N THR A 407 5.50 7.87 -4.32
CA THR A 407 6.43 8.27 -5.39
C THR A 407 7.76 7.55 -5.39
N ALA A 408 8.13 6.85 -4.30
CA ALA A 408 9.48 6.31 -4.14
C ALA A 408 9.88 5.35 -5.26
N THR A 409 8.99 4.44 -5.67
CA THR A 409 9.28 3.41 -6.70
C THR A 409 9.49 3.99 -8.10
N ARG A 410 9.16 5.26 -8.33
CA ARG A 410 9.47 5.98 -9.58
C ARG A 410 10.96 6.21 -9.75
N ASP A 411 11.68 6.37 -8.64
CA ASP A 411 13.12 6.63 -8.66
C ASP A 411 13.90 5.32 -8.87
N PRO A 412 14.75 5.23 -9.90
CA PRO A 412 15.64 4.08 -10.08
C PRO A 412 16.43 3.71 -8.81
N SER A 413 16.85 4.68 -8.00
CA SER A 413 17.61 4.41 -6.77
C SER A 413 16.81 3.70 -5.69
N PHE A 414 15.48 3.70 -5.75
CA PHE A 414 14.64 2.89 -4.86
C PHE A 414 15.06 1.43 -4.92
N PHE A 415 15.16 0.86 -6.12
CA PHE A 415 15.50 -0.55 -6.31
C PHE A 415 16.97 -0.86 -5.95
N ARG A 416 17.87 0.12 -6.07
CA ARG A 416 19.28 -0.04 -5.65
C ARG A 416 19.39 -0.04 -4.12
N LEU A 417 18.66 0.86 -3.45
CA LEU A 417 18.54 0.89 -1.99
C LEU A 417 17.94 -0.41 -1.47
N HIS A 418 16.83 -0.85 -2.05
CA HIS A 418 16.14 -2.04 -1.58
C HIS A 418 16.90 -3.32 -1.89
N LYS A 419 17.67 -3.38 -2.98
CA LYS A 419 18.63 -4.48 -3.19
C LYS A 419 19.74 -4.51 -2.14
N TYR A 420 20.30 -3.34 -1.80
CA TYR A 420 21.28 -3.23 -0.72
C TYR A 420 20.71 -3.75 0.60
N MET A 421 19.49 -3.35 0.96
CA MET A 421 18.84 -3.85 2.17
C MET A 421 18.47 -5.33 2.11
N ASP A 422 17.99 -5.78 0.95
CA ASP A 422 17.66 -7.18 0.71
C ASP A 422 18.90 -8.07 0.87
N ASN A 423 20.08 -7.60 0.48
CA ASN A 423 21.35 -8.30 0.73
C ASN A 423 21.73 -8.36 2.22
N ILE A 424 21.31 -7.38 3.05
CA ILE A 424 21.46 -7.46 4.51
C ILE A 424 20.61 -8.62 5.05
N PHE A 425 19.33 -8.68 4.66
CA PHE A 425 18.43 -9.78 5.05
C PHE A 425 18.91 -11.13 4.51
N LYS A 426 19.39 -11.17 3.27
CA LYS A 426 19.94 -12.37 2.63
C LYS A 426 21.11 -12.95 3.41
N LYS A 427 21.98 -12.10 3.98
CA LYS A 427 23.09 -12.58 4.84
C LYS A 427 22.58 -13.36 6.04
N HIS A 428 21.46 -12.93 6.63
CA HIS A 428 20.82 -13.66 7.72
C HIS A 428 20.17 -14.96 7.25
N THR A 429 19.37 -14.95 6.19
CA THR A 429 18.68 -16.15 5.69
C THR A 429 19.67 -17.20 5.19
N ASP A 430 20.77 -16.78 4.56
CA ASP A 430 21.86 -17.65 4.11
C ASP A 430 22.67 -18.28 5.26
N SER A 431 22.58 -17.71 6.48
CA SER A 431 23.28 -18.22 7.66
C SER A 431 22.68 -19.52 8.21
N PHE A 432 21.41 -19.81 7.89
CA PHE A 432 20.76 -21.04 8.31
C PHE A 432 21.26 -22.24 7.50
N PRO A 433 21.23 -23.46 8.08
CA PRO A 433 21.48 -24.67 7.32
C PRO A 433 20.52 -24.78 6.13
N PRO A 434 21.01 -25.19 4.94
CA PRO A 434 20.17 -25.60 3.84
C PRO A 434 19.12 -26.63 4.29
N TYR A 435 17.94 -26.57 3.69
CA TYR A 435 16.92 -27.58 3.95
C TYR A 435 17.40 -28.97 3.53
N THR A 436 17.02 -29.97 4.34
CA THR A 436 17.19 -31.38 4.01
C THR A 436 15.99 -31.89 3.22
N HIS A 437 16.09 -33.10 2.67
CA HIS A 437 14.95 -33.76 2.01
C HIS A 437 13.77 -33.91 2.97
N ASP A 438 14.01 -34.36 4.21
CA ASP A 438 13.00 -34.56 5.24
C ASP A 438 12.31 -33.26 5.68
N ASP A 439 13.00 -32.11 5.62
CA ASP A 439 12.41 -30.80 5.96
C ASP A 439 11.34 -30.39 4.93
N LEU A 440 11.56 -30.75 3.68
CA LEU A 440 10.76 -30.34 2.51
C LEU A 440 9.68 -31.35 2.14
N GLU A 441 9.90 -32.64 2.45
CA GLU A 441 9.01 -33.71 2.03
C GLU A 441 7.64 -33.61 2.71
N PHE A 442 6.59 -33.56 1.88
CA PHE A 442 5.22 -33.78 2.31
C PHE A 442 4.83 -35.22 2.00
N ALA A 443 5.08 -36.11 2.98
CA ALA A 443 4.95 -37.55 2.81
C ALA A 443 3.60 -37.99 2.18
N GLY A 444 3.71 -38.75 1.08
CA GLY A 444 2.57 -39.28 0.34
C GLY A 444 1.88 -38.30 -0.60
N ILE A 445 2.33 -37.04 -0.69
CA ILE A 445 1.88 -36.08 -1.70
C ILE A 445 2.92 -36.00 -2.81
N VAL A 446 2.47 -36.11 -4.07
CA VAL A 446 3.33 -36.05 -5.25
C VAL A 446 2.75 -35.07 -6.25
N VAL A 447 3.55 -34.14 -6.77
CA VAL A 447 3.17 -33.26 -7.88
C VAL A 447 3.54 -33.95 -9.20
N ASP A 448 2.57 -34.63 -9.80
CA ASP A 448 2.76 -35.42 -11.01
C ASP A 448 3.02 -34.52 -12.23
N GLY A 449 2.27 -33.43 -12.35
CA GLY A 449 2.34 -32.51 -13.50
C GLY A 449 1.87 -31.10 -13.15
N VAL A 450 2.49 -30.11 -13.80
CA VAL A 450 2.08 -28.71 -13.76
C VAL A 450 1.89 -28.26 -15.20
N ALA A 451 0.73 -27.69 -15.50
CA ALA A 451 0.41 -27.11 -16.80
C ALA A 451 -0.32 -25.78 -16.58
N ILE A 452 -0.40 -24.99 -17.65
CA ILE A 452 -1.20 -23.77 -17.70
C ILE A 452 -2.26 -23.96 -18.78
N ASP A 453 -3.50 -23.65 -18.44
CA ASP A 453 -4.59 -23.48 -19.40
C ASP A 453 -4.69 -21.99 -19.76
N GLY A 454 -4.59 -21.69 -21.06
CA GLY A 454 -4.37 -20.34 -21.57
C GLY A 454 -2.92 -20.06 -21.93
N GLU A 455 -2.72 -19.05 -22.77
CA GLU A 455 -1.39 -18.56 -23.16
C GLU A 455 -0.96 -17.43 -22.20
N LEU A 456 0.29 -17.45 -21.73
CA LEU A 456 0.85 -16.37 -20.93
C LEU A 456 1.21 -15.19 -21.84
N ILE A 457 0.25 -14.29 -22.05
CA ILE A 457 0.40 -13.12 -22.91
C ILE A 457 0.29 -11.86 -22.08
N THR A 458 1.28 -10.98 -22.20
CA THR A 458 1.22 -9.61 -21.67
C THR A 458 0.98 -8.61 -22.78
N PHE A 459 0.42 -7.45 -22.45
CA PHE A 459 0.16 -6.35 -23.36
C PHE A 459 0.05 -5.04 -22.58
N PHE A 460 -0.05 -3.91 -23.28
CA PHE A 460 -0.43 -2.64 -22.66
C PHE A 460 -1.88 -2.32 -23.00
N ASP A 461 -2.65 -1.86 -22.02
CA ASP A 461 -3.97 -1.26 -22.21
C ASP A 461 -4.01 0.19 -21.70
N GLU A 462 -5.09 0.89 -22.00
CA GLU A 462 -5.31 2.26 -21.54
C GLU A 462 -6.17 2.28 -20.27
N PHE A 463 -5.77 3.06 -19.28
CA PHE A 463 -6.53 3.29 -18.06
C PHE A 463 -6.72 4.79 -17.83
N GLN A 464 -7.88 5.19 -17.32
CA GLN A 464 -8.20 6.60 -17.04
C GLN A 464 -8.51 6.83 -15.57
N TYR A 465 -8.09 7.98 -15.06
CA TYR A 465 -8.41 8.45 -13.71
C TYR A 465 -8.60 9.97 -13.70
N SER A 466 -9.37 10.45 -12.74
CA SER A 466 -9.73 11.86 -12.64
C SER A 466 -8.60 12.73 -12.07
N LEU A 467 -8.45 13.93 -12.64
CA LEU A 467 -7.57 14.99 -12.16
C LEU A 467 -8.35 16.14 -11.50
N ILE A 468 -9.64 15.96 -11.23
CA ILE A 468 -10.53 17.02 -10.73
C ILE A 468 -10.08 17.57 -9.37
N ASN A 469 -9.48 16.75 -8.51
CA ASN A 469 -8.95 17.19 -7.21
C ASN A 469 -7.60 17.92 -7.31
N ALA A 470 -6.89 17.82 -8.44
CA ALA A 470 -5.64 18.56 -8.64
C ALA A 470 -5.90 20.05 -8.94
N VAL A 471 -7.04 20.37 -9.56
CA VAL A 471 -7.37 21.71 -10.06
C VAL A 471 -8.22 22.49 -9.06
N ASP A 472 -7.98 23.81 -8.99
CA ASP A 472 -8.75 24.69 -8.12
C ASP A 472 -10.12 25.00 -8.73
N SER A 473 -11.15 24.96 -7.91
CA SER A 473 -12.51 25.32 -8.27
C SER A 473 -12.89 26.68 -7.67
N GLY A 474 -13.38 27.58 -8.53
CA GLY A 474 -13.89 28.87 -8.08
C GLY A 474 -15.30 28.78 -7.50
N GLU A 475 -15.67 29.77 -6.71
CA GLU A 475 -17.04 29.92 -6.20
C GLU A 475 -18.03 30.05 -7.37
N SER A 476 -19.09 29.22 -7.36
CA SER A 476 -20.09 29.16 -8.44
C SER A 476 -19.56 28.81 -9.84
N ILE A 477 -18.39 28.17 -9.94
CA ILE A 477 -17.87 27.62 -11.21
C ILE A 477 -18.10 26.11 -11.24
N GLU A 478 -18.93 25.67 -12.18
CA GLU A 478 -19.15 24.25 -12.45
C GLU A 478 -17.83 23.52 -12.75
N ASP A 479 -17.74 22.27 -12.29
CA ASP A 479 -16.63 21.43 -12.67
C ASP A 479 -16.77 20.94 -14.10
N VAL A 480 -15.61 20.74 -14.73
CA VAL A 480 -15.50 20.09 -16.04
C VAL A 480 -14.73 18.80 -15.83
N GLU A 481 -15.06 17.78 -16.61
CA GLU A 481 -14.37 16.50 -16.55
C GLU A 481 -12.93 16.64 -17.03
N ILE A 482 -11.97 16.27 -16.18
CA ILE A 482 -10.54 16.32 -16.50
C ILE A 482 -9.94 14.99 -16.08
N ASN A 483 -9.42 14.25 -17.05
CA ASN A 483 -8.88 12.91 -16.83
C ASN A 483 -7.44 12.79 -17.35
N ALA A 484 -6.64 11.97 -16.68
CA ALA A 484 -5.40 11.43 -17.24
C ALA A 484 -5.71 10.09 -17.91
N ARG A 485 -4.96 9.77 -18.97
CA ARG A 485 -4.94 8.45 -19.61
C ARG A 485 -3.53 7.91 -19.63
N VAL A 486 -3.32 6.76 -18.99
CA VAL A 486 -2.02 6.07 -18.88
C VAL A 486 -2.06 4.76 -19.65
N HIS A 487 -0.91 4.35 -20.19
CA HIS A 487 -0.73 2.98 -20.68
C HIS A 487 -0.19 2.13 -19.54
N ARG A 488 -0.83 1.01 -19.23
CA ARG A 488 -0.46 0.14 -18.10
C ARG A 488 -0.25 -1.27 -18.60
N LEU A 489 0.73 -1.97 -18.01
CA LEU A 489 0.94 -3.38 -18.31
C LEU A 489 -0.31 -4.17 -17.89
N ASN A 490 -0.64 -5.20 -18.65
CA ASN A 490 -1.68 -6.15 -18.35
C ASN A 490 -1.34 -7.54 -18.91
N HIS A 491 -2.08 -8.57 -18.52
CA HIS A 491 -1.97 -9.92 -19.08
C HIS A 491 -3.35 -10.54 -19.33
N LYS A 492 -3.37 -11.60 -20.14
CA LYS A 492 -4.58 -12.43 -20.31
C LYS A 492 -4.76 -13.33 -19.10
N GLU A 493 -6.02 -13.61 -18.74
CA GLU A 493 -6.34 -14.62 -17.74
C GLU A 493 -5.81 -15.99 -18.16
N PHE A 494 -5.29 -16.74 -17.19
CA PHE A 494 -4.85 -18.12 -17.36
C PHE A 494 -5.13 -18.91 -16.07
N THR A 495 -5.12 -20.24 -16.16
CA THR A 495 -5.42 -21.12 -15.02
C THR A 495 -4.30 -22.12 -14.82
N TYR A 496 -3.72 -22.18 -13.62
CA TYR A 496 -2.79 -23.24 -13.24
C TYR A 496 -3.54 -24.57 -13.15
N LYS A 497 -2.99 -25.63 -13.77
CA LYS A 497 -3.47 -27.01 -13.67
C LYS A 497 -2.40 -27.87 -13.02
N ILE A 498 -2.56 -28.13 -11.72
CA ILE A 498 -1.60 -28.87 -10.90
C ILE A 498 -2.15 -30.26 -10.66
N THR A 499 -1.67 -31.24 -11.43
CA THR A 499 -2.01 -32.65 -11.25
C THR A 499 -1.13 -33.25 -10.16
N MET A 500 -1.75 -33.84 -9.15
CA MET A 500 -1.09 -34.40 -7.98
C MET A 500 -1.75 -35.67 -7.50
N SER A 501 -0.95 -36.51 -6.85
CA SER A 501 -1.37 -37.76 -6.25
C SER A 501 -1.21 -37.71 -4.73
N ASN A 502 -2.32 -37.85 -4.02
CA ASN A 502 -2.34 -38.08 -2.58
C ASN A 502 -2.45 -39.58 -2.29
N ASN A 503 -1.33 -40.19 -1.92
CA ASN A 503 -1.18 -41.60 -1.59
C ASN A 503 -1.53 -41.92 -0.12
N ASN A 504 -2.02 -40.95 0.65
CA ASN A 504 -2.53 -41.16 2.00
C ASN A 504 -3.95 -41.76 1.97
N ASP A 505 -4.37 -42.33 3.10
CA ASP A 505 -5.71 -42.90 3.26
C ASP A 505 -6.81 -41.85 3.50
N ALA A 506 -6.47 -40.56 3.58
CA ALA A 506 -7.37 -39.46 3.85
C ALA A 506 -6.99 -38.20 3.06
N ASP A 507 -7.95 -37.29 2.94
CA ASP A 507 -7.73 -35.95 2.38
C ASP A 507 -6.73 -35.19 3.27
N ARG A 508 -5.87 -34.39 2.63
CA ARG A 508 -4.83 -33.61 3.31
C ARG A 508 -4.98 -32.13 2.99
N LEU A 509 -4.97 -31.27 4.00
CA LEU A 509 -4.82 -29.84 3.76
C LEU A 509 -3.38 -29.59 3.26
N ALA A 510 -3.26 -28.87 2.15
CA ALA A 510 -1.99 -28.53 1.55
C ALA A 510 -1.91 -27.03 1.30
N THR A 511 -0.70 -26.47 1.43
CA THR A 511 -0.39 -25.11 0.97
C THR A 511 0.27 -25.21 -0.39
N PHE A 512 -0.27 -24.52 -1.38
CA PHE A 512 0.28 -24.41 -2.72
C PHE A 512 1.07 -23.11 -2.80
N ARG A 513 2.33 -23.20 -3.22
CA ARG A 513 3.26 -22.06 -3.31
C ARG A 513 3.78 -22.01 -4.73
N ILE A 514 3.46 -20.95 -5.46
CA ILE A 514 3.76 -20.81 -6.88
C ILE A 514 4.71 -19.64 -7.08
N PHE A 515 5.86 -19.89 -7.71
CA PHE A 515 6.87 -18.91 -8.02
C PHE A 515 7.22 -18.93 -9.50
N LEU A 516 7.59 -17.78 -10.05
CA LEU A 516 8.22 -17.66 -11.36
C LEU A 516 9.71 -17.36 -11.16
N CYS A 517 10.57 -18.15 -11.79
CA CYS A 517 12.02 -18.02 -11.67
C CYS A 517 12.67 -17.81 -13.04
N PRO A 518 13.71 -16.95 -13.15
CA PRO A 518 14.48 -16.83 -14.38
C PRO A 518 15.24 -18.12 -14.67
N ILE A 519 15.33 -18.50 -15.95
CA ILE A 519 16.17 -19.64 -16.40
C ILE A 519 17.58 -19.16 -16.73
N GLU A 520 17.68 -17.99 -17.37
CA GLU A 520 18.94 -17.42 -17.83
C GLU A 520 19.07 -15.97 -17.34
N ASP A 521 20.31 -15.52 -17.16
CA ASP A 521 20.63 -14.10 -16.97
C ASP A 521 20.56 -13.31 -18.30
N ASN A 522 20.83 -12.01 -18.24
CA ASN A 522 20.83 -11.14 -19.43
C ASN A 522 21.95 -11.50 -20.45
N ASN A 523 22.95 -12.30 -20.05
CA ASN A 523 24.02 -12.79 -20.92
C ASN A 523 23.72 -14.17 -21.54
N GLY A 524 22.57 -14.79 -21.22
CA GLY A 524 22.21 -16.13 -21.66
C GLY A 524 22.92 -17.25 -20.90
N ILE A 525 23.41 -16.97 -19.68
CA ILE A 525 23.97 -17.98 -18.78
C ILE A 525 22.83 -18.61 -18.01
N THR A 526 22.67 -19.93 -18.14
CA THR A 526 21.70 -20.70 -17.36
C THR A 526 22.03 -20.62 -15.87
N LEU A 527 21.06 -20.19 -15.08
CA LEU A 527 21.16 -20.08 -13.63
C LEU A 527 20.92 -21.42 -12.95
N THR A 528 21.72 -21.73 -11.95
CA THR A 528 21.41 -22.79 -10.99
C THR A 528 20.24 -22.38 -10.10
N LEU A 529 19.60 -23.34 -9.42
CA LEU A 529 18.54 -23.04 -8.45
C LEU A 529 19.05 -22.18 -7.29
N GLU A 530 20.31 -22.33 -6.88
CA GLU A 530 20.92 -21.45 -5.85
C GLU A 530 21.01 -20.00 -6.31
N GLU A 531 21.32 -19.77 -7.59
CA GLU A 531 21.40 -18.42 -8.16
C GLU A 531 20.01 -17.84 -8.44
N ALA A 532 19.07 -18.68 -8.91
CA ALA A 532 17.73 -18.27 -9.31
C ALA A 532 16.78 -18.03 -8.12
N ARG A 533 16.92 -18.77 -7.00
CA ARG A 533 15.94 -18.76 -5.88
C ARG A 533 15.65 -17.36 -5.34
N TRP A 534 16.68 -16.50 -5.27
CA TRP A 534 16.57 -15.14 -4.73
C TRP A 534 16.08 -14.13 -5.78
N LEU A 535 15.96 -14.54 -7.03
CA LEU A 535 15.36 -13.77 -8.11
C LEU A 535 13.91 -14.16 -8.34
N CYS A 536 13.44 -15.29 -7.78
CA CYS A 536 12.09 -15.79 -8.02
C CYS A 536 11.02 -14.85 -7.44
N ILE A 537 9.98 -14.61 -8.22
CA ILE A 537 8.82 -13.82 -7.80
C ILE A 537 7.67 -14.74 -7.39
N GLU A 538 7.04 -14.45 -6.26
CA GLU A 538 5.85 -15.14 -5.78
C GLU A 538 4.67 -14.75 -6.67
N LEU A 539 3.99 -15.77 -7.22
CA LEU A 539 2.80 -15.62 -8.04
C LEU A 539 1.53 -15.94 -7.30
N ASP A 540 1.55 -16.90 -6.37
CA ASP A 540 0.37 -17.28 -5.60
C ASP A 540 0.74 -18.12 -4.37
N LYS A 541 -0.11 -18.04 -3.35
CA LYS A 541 -0.09 -18.88 -2.16
C LYS A 541 -1.51 -19.19 -1.72
N PHE A 542 -1.92 -20.44 -1.65
CA PHE A 542 -3.28 -20.77 -1.21
C PHE A 542 -3.36 -22.11 -0.48
N PHE A 543 -4.39 -22.26 0.34
CA PHE A 543 -4.64 -23.46 1.14
C PHE A 543 -5.80 -24.24 0.53
N GLN A 544 -5.60 -25.54 0.27
CA GLN A 544 -6.66 -26.37 -0.28
C GLN A 544 -6.53 -27.82 0.18
N LYS A 545 -7.69 -28.45 0.45
CA LYS A 545 -7.75 -29.89 0.69
C LYS A 545 -7.51 -30.66 -0.59
N VAL A 546 -6.53 -31.55 -0.54
CA VAL A 546 -6.18 -32.49 -1.61
C VAL A 546 -6.85 -33.84 -1.31
N PRO A 547 -7.85 -34.24 -2.11
CA PRO A 547 -8.53 -35.51 -1.91
C PRO A 547 -7.60 -36.70 -2.10
N ARG A 548 -7.90 -37.83 -1.48
CA ARG A 548 -7.20 -39.10 -1.75
C ARG A 548 -7.20 -39.44 -3.26
N GLY A 549 -6.07 -39.95 -3.75
CA GLY A 549 -5.86 -40.36 -5.13
C GLY A 549 -5.31 -39.24 -6.02
N THR A 550 -5.40 -39.41 -7.33
CA THR A 550 -4.92 -38.43 -8.30
C THR A 550 -6.00 -37.41 -8.63
N LYS A 551 -5.68 -36.12 -8.50
CA LYS A 551 -6.56 -34.98 -8.80
C LYS A 551 -5.78 -33.86 -9.50
N THR A 552 -6.49 -33.08 -10.31
CA THR A 552 -5.98 -31.82 -10.85
C THR A 552 -6.63 -30.70 -10.08
N ILE A 553 -5.80 -29.85 -9.48
CA ILE A 553 -6.22 -28.60 -8.85
C ILE A 553 -6.13 -27.51 -9.91
N GLU A 554 -7.20 -26.71 -10.01
CA GLU A 554 -7.30 -25.58 -10.92
C GLU A 554 -7.33 -24.29 -10.10
N ARG A 555 -6.51 -23.32 -10.48
CA ARG A 555 -6.39 -22.03 -9.80
C ARG A 555 -6.28 -20.91 -10.85
N SER A 556 -7.23 -19.98 -10.88
CA SER A 556 -7.19 -18.86 -11.82
C SER A 556 -6.11 -17.87 -11.41
N SER A 557 -5.50 -17.18 -12.39
CA SER A 557 -4.60 -16.05 -12.14
C SER A 557 -5.29 -14.94 -11.33
N LYS A 558 -6.60 -14.76 -11.52
CA LYS A 558 -7.42 -13.75 -10.85
C LYS A 558 -7.61 -13.98 -9.35
N ASP A 559 -7.42 -15.21 -8.90
CA ASP A 559 -7.61 -15.53 -7.49
C ASP A 559 -6.31 -15.41 -6.69
N SER A 560 -5.20 -14.98 -7.32
CA SER A 560 -3.88 -14.94 -6.69
C SER A 560 -3.89 -14.15 -5.38
N SER A 561 -3.34 -14.75 -4.31
CA SER A 561 -3.21 -14.08 -3.01
C SER A 561 -2.08 -13.04 -2.92
N VAL A 562 -1.37 -12.81 -4.04
CA VAL A 562 -0.32 -11.79 -4.18
C VAL A 562 -0.89 -10.49 -4.75
N THR A 563 -2.01 -10.58 -5.47
CA THR A 563 -2.52 -9.48 -6.29
C THR A 563 -3.89 -9.00 -5.89
N VAL A 564 -4.18 -7.75 -6.24
CA VAL A 564 -5.52 -7.14 -6.10
C VAL A 564 -5.94 -6.47 -7.41
N PRO A 565 -7.24 -6.37 -7.72
CA PRO A 565 -7.71 -5.70 -8.92
C PRO A 565 -7.45 -4.18 -8.88
N ASP A 566 -7.67 -3.52 -10.01
CA ASP A 566 -7.67 -2.06 -10.05
C ASP A 566 -8.75 -1.48 -9.11
N MET A 567 -8.40 -0.41 -8.40
CA MET A 567 -9.30 0.24 -7.45
C MET A 567 -10.50 0.86 -8.18
N PRO A 568 -11.71 0.82 -7.60
CA PRO A 568 -12.84 1.56 -8.14
C PRO A 568 -12.53 3.06 -8.16
N SER A 569 -12.94 3.74 -9.24
CA SER A 569 -12.74 5.18 -9.32
C SER A 569 -13.52 5.91 -8.23
N PHE A 570 -13.03 7.06 -7.81
CA PHE A 570 -13.67 7.92 -6.83
C PHE A 570 -15.07 8.34 -7.28
N HIS A 571 -15.26 8.55 -8.59
CA HIS A 571 -16.59 8.76 -9.17
C HIS A 571 -17.53 7.57 -8.92
N SER A 572 -17.06 6.34 -9.17
CA SER A 572 -17.86 5.13 -8.93
C SER A 572 -18.21 4.96 -7.45
N LEU A 573 -17.25 5.20 -6.55
CA LEU A 573 -17.48 5.15 -5.10
C LEU A 573 -18.50 6.19 -4.63
N LYS A 574 -18.46 7.42 -5.17
CA LYS A 574 -19.46 8.46 -4.90
C LYS A 574 -20.84 8.03 -5.39
N GLU A 575 -20.94 7.61 -6.66
CA GLU A 575 -22.21 7.20 -7.26
C GLU A 575 -22.86 6.04 -6.51
N GLN A 576 -22.11 4.99 -6.18
CA GLN A 576 -22.62 3.84 -5.43
C GLN A 576 -23.11 4.24 -4.04
N ALA A 577 -22.33 5.03 -3.30
CA ALA A 577 -22.70 5.48 -1.96
C ALA A 577 -23.91 6.42 -1.97
N ASP A 578 -23.94 7.40 -2.87
CA ASP A 578 -25.04 8.36 -3.01
C ASP A 578 -26.33 7.65 -3.41
N ASN A 579 -26.28 6.71 -4.36
CA ASN A 579 -27.45 5.94 -4.77
C ASN A 579 -28.01 5.10 -3.62
N ALA A 580 -27.14 4.48 -2.82
CA ALA A 580 -27.57 3.69 -1.67
C ALA A 580 -28.20 4.56 -0.57
N VAL A 581 -27.58 5.69 -0.23
CA VAL A 581 -28.12 6.64 0.75
C VAL A 581 -29.45 7.23 0.28
N ASN A 582 -29.53 7.70 -0.96
CA ASN A 582 -30.73 8.35 -1.51
C ASN A 582 -31.93 7.42 -1.66
N SER A 583 -31.69 6.13 -1.95
CA SER A 583 -32.74 5.13 -2.06
C SER A 583 -33.07 4.43 -0.72
N GLY A 584 -32.29 4.69 0.33
CA GLY A 584 -32.38 3.98 1.60
C GLY A 584 -32.06 2.49 1.49
N SER A 585 -31.23 2.10 0.51
CA SER A 585 -30.77 0.72 0.35
C SER A 585 -29.47 0.47 1.09
N ASP A 586 -29.22 -0.78 1.45
CA ASP A 586 -27.92 -1.19 1.96
C ASP A 586 -26.85 -1.07 0.85
N LEU A 587 -25.64 -0.68 1.22
CA LEU A 587 -24.47 -0.69 0.34
C LEU A 587 -23.55 -1.82 0.78
N ASP A 588 -23.33 -2.77 -0.12
CA ASP A 588 -22.37 -3.85 0.07
C ASP A 588 -21.22 -3.67 -0.91
N LEU A 589 -20.05 -3.36 -0.36
CA LEU A 589 -18.79 -3.19 -1.09
C LEU A 589 -17.84 -4.37 -0.88
N SER A 590 -18.30 -5.48 -0.28
CA SER A 590 -17.48 -6.67 0.00
C SER A 590 -16.92 -7.36 -1.25
N ALA A 591 -17.45 -7.02 -2.44
CA ALA A 591 -16.89 -7.45 -3.72
C ALA A 591 -15.57 -6.72 -4.08
N TYR A 592 -15.27 -5.59 -3.43
CA TYR A 592 -13.98 -4.93 -3.56
C TYR A 592 -12.98 -5.49 -2.55
N GLU A 593 -11.73 -5.60 -2.98
CA GLU A 593 -10.62 -6.02 -2.15
C GLU A 593 -9.87 -4.82 -1.54
N ARG A 594 -8.91 -5.11 -0.66
CA ARG A 594 -7.98 -4.11 -0.12
C ARG A 594 -7.12 -3.54 -1.25
N ALA A 595 -6.56 -2.35 -1.02
CA ALA A 595 -5.65 -1.71 -1.98
C ALA A 595 -4.18 -2.15 -1.84
N CYS A 596 -3.85 -2.96 -0.82
CA CYS A 596 -2.53 -3.57 -0.68
C CYS A 596 -2.50 -4.89 -1.46
N GLY A 597 -1.61 -4.97 -2.44
CA GLY A 597 -1.28 -6.15 -3.23
C GLY A 597 -0.72 -5.71 -4.56
N ILE A 598 0.13 -6.52 -5.21
CA ILE A 598 0.60 -6.19 -6.57
C ILE A 598 -0.64 -6.05 -7.47
N PRO A 599 -0.76 -5.03 -8.35
CA PRO A 599 -1.91 -4.97 -9.25
C PRO A 599 -2.00 -6.26 -10.08
N GLU A 600 -3.19 -6.87 -10.20
CA GLU A 600 -3.37 -8.16 -10.91
C GLU A 600 -2.80 -8.12 -12.33
N ARG A 601 -3.06 -7.00 -13.03
CA ARG A 601 -2.47 -6.68 -14.34
C ARG A 601 -0.93 -6.74 -14.42
N MET A 602 -0.23 -6.70 -13.29
CA MET A 602 1.24 -6.80 -13.16
C MET A 602 1.70 -8.12 -12.49
N LEU A 603 0.83 -9.13 -12.41
CA LEU A 603 1.19 -10.47 -11.90
C LEU A 603 2.38 -11.05 -12.66
N LEU A 604 2.36 -10.93 -13.99
CA LEU A 604 3.41 -11.41 -14.89
C LEU A 604 4.36 -10.28 -15.29
N PRO A 605 5.66 -10.58 -15.46
CA PRO A 605 6.59 -9.62 -16.03
C PRO A 605 6.30 -9.38 -17.51
N LYS A 606 6.68 -8.21 -18.03
CA LYS A 606 6.39 -7.86 -19.42
C LYS A 606 6.87 -8.90 -20.43
N SER A 607 8.03 -9.54 -20.21
CA SER A 607 8.67 -10.42 -21.19
C SER A 607 9.01 -9.70 -22.50
N LYS A 608 9.31 -10.46 -23.57
CA LYS A 608 9.71 -9.98 -24.89
C LYS A 608 8.70 -10.38 -25.98
N PRO A 609 8.65 -9.66 -27.11
CA PRO A 609 7.83 -10.05 -28.26
C PRO A 609 8.16 -11.43 -28.84
N GLU A 610 9.44 -11.83 -28.84
CA GLU A 610 9.89 -13.17 -29.20
C GLU A 610 9.51 -14.26 -28.16
N GLY A 611 9.04 -13.81 -27.00
CA GLY A 611 8.75 -14.56 -25.80
C GLY A 611 10.00 -15.03 -25.05
N MET A 612 9.87 -15.13 -23.74
CA MET A 612 10.92 -15.59 -22.83
C MET A 612 10.45 -16.81 -22.06
N GLU A 613 11.37 -17.74 -21.84
CA GLU A 613 11.14 -18.94 -21.04
C GLU A 613 11.52 -18.69 -19.58
N PHE A 614 10.68 -19.17 -18.68
CA PHE A 614 10.83 -19.07 -17.23
C PHE A 614 10.51 -20.42 -16.59
N ASN A 615 11.07 -20.68 -15.40
CA ASN A 615 10.66 -21.82 -14.59
C ASN A 615 9.45 -21.42 -13.74
N LEU A 616 8.31 -22.08 -13.95
CA LEU A 616 7.20 -22.06 -13.02
C LEU A 616 7.45 -23.11 -11.94
N PHE A 617 7.82 -22.66 -10.75
CA PHE A 617 8.13 -23.50 -9.60
C PHE A 617 6.89 -23.64 -8.71
N VAL A 618 6.52 -24.88 -8.40
CA VAL A 618 5.38 -25.22 -7.53
C VAL A 618 5.88 -26.10 -6.39
N ALA A 619 5.69 -25.63 -5.15
CA ALA A 619 5.87 -26.41 -3.94
C ALA A 619 4.53 -26.62 -3.26
N VAL A 620 4.24 -27.87 -2.90
CA VAL A 620 3.03 -28.26 -2.17
C VAL A 620 3.45 -28.75 -0.79
N THR A 621 3.05 -28.04 0.26
CA THR A 621 3.56 -28.23 1.62
C THR A 621 2.43 -28.61 2.58
N ASP A 622 2.79 -29.13 3.76
CA ASP A 622 1.83 -29.64 4.75
C ASP A 622 1.02 -28.49 5.37
N GLY A 623 -0.20 -28.29 4.86
CA GLY A 623 -1.05 -27.17 5.25
C GLY A 623 -1.49 -27.23 6.71
N VAL A 624 -1.46 -28.40 7.35
CA VAL A 624 -1.76 -28.51 8.80
C VAL A 624 -0.63 -27.90 9.63
N LYS A 625 0.63 -28.17 9.26
CA LYS A 625 1.80 -27.57 9.92
C LYS A 625 1.89 -26.08 9.61
N ASP A 626 1.65 -25.73 8.36
CA ASP A 626 1.74 -24.35 7.89
C ASP A 626 0.68 -23.46 8.55
N THR A 627 -0.50 -23.98 8.89
CA THR A 627 -1.60 -23.19 9.49
C THR A 627 -1.87 -23.55 10.96
N GLU A 628 -0.97 -24.27 11.62
CA GLU A 628 -1.11 -24.67 13.02
C GLU A 628 -1.31 -23.44 13.93
N GLY A 629 -2.36 -23.44 14.76
CA GLY A 629 -2.72 -22.28 15.57
C GLY A 629 -3.65 -21.29 14.87
N HIS A 630 -3.93 -21.50 13.58
CA HIS A 630 -4.85 -20.73 12.75
C HIS A 630 -5.91 -21.65 12.12
N ASN A 631 -6.86 -21.06 11.40
CA ASN A 631 -7.88 -21.81 10.68
C ASN A 631 -7.53 -21.93 9.19
N GLY A 632 -6.71 -22.90 8.80
CA GLY A 632 -6.22 -23.01 7.42
C GLY A 632 -7.29 -23.16 6.32
N ASP A 633 -8.48 -23.67 6.63
CA ASP A 633 -9.61 -23.80 5.69
C ASP A 633 -10.52 -22.55 5.62
N HIS A 634 -10.21 -21.45 6.33
CA HIS A 634 -11.02 -20.23 6.30
C HIS A 634 -10.64 -19.32 5.13
N ASP A 635 -11.49 -18.32 4.88
CA ASP A 635 -11.17 -17.22 3.98
C ASP A 635 -10.07 -16.35 4.61
N HIS A 636 -8.95 -16.20 3.92
CA HIS A 636 -7.82 -15.37 4.33
C HIS A 636 -7.77 -14.06 3.52
N GLY A 637 -8.85 -13.72 2.81
CA GLY A 637 -8.90 -12.60 1.88
C GLY A 637 -8.02 -12.81 0.64
N GLY A 638 -8.06 -11.82 -0.27
CA GLY A 638 -7.40 -11.88 -1.57
C GLY A 638 -5.91 -11.52 -1.62
N THR A 639 -5.27 -11.12 -0.51
CA THR A 639 -3.92 -10.49 -0.56
C THR A 639 -2.96 -10.96 0.57
N HIS A 640 -3.25 -12.10 1.18
CA HIS A 640 -2.53 -12.53 2.37
C HIS A 640 -1.05 -12.88 2.16
N ALA A 641 -0.58 -13.08 0.92
CA ALA A 641 0.80 -13.50 0.67
C ALA A 641 1.82 -12.46 1.18
N GLN A 642 1.55 -11.17 0.90
CA GLN A 642 2.45 -10.05 1.19
C GLN A 642 1.81 -8.95 2.04
N CYS A 643 0.48 -8.86 2.08
CA CYS A 643 -0.26 -7.84 2.82
C CYS A 643 -1.00 -8.39 4.07
N GLY A 644 -0.79 -9.66 4.41
CA GLY A 644 -1.44 -10.32 5.55
C GLY A 644 -2.97 -10.30 5.49
N VAL A 645 -3.61 -10.57 6.62
CA VAL A 645 -5.07 -10.56 6.75
C VAL A 645 -5.47 -9.41 7.67
N HIS A 646 -6.45 -8.59 7.25
CA HIS A 646 -6.86 -7.43 8.03
C HIS A 646 -7.43 -7.86 9.38
N GLY A 647 -6.88 -7.32 10.47
CA GLY A 647 -7.34 -7.60 11.83
C GLY A 647 -7.05 -9.01 12.35
N GLU A 648 -6.32 -9.84 11.60
CA GLU A 648 -6.01 -11.23 11.95
C GLU A 648 -4.50 -11.49 11.90
N ALA A 649 -4.07 -12.62 12.47
CA ALA A 649 -2.67 -13.05 12.40
C ALA A 649 -2.30 -13.53 10.99
N TYR A 650 -1.00 -13.53 10.66
CA TYR A 650 -0.54 -14.04 9.37
C TYR A 650 -0.82 -15.55 9.25
N PRO A 651 -1.46 -16.05 8.18
CA PRO A 651 -2.07 -17.37 8.19
C PRO A 651 -1.12 -18.54 7.92
N ASP A 652 0.14 -18.28 7.54
CA ASP A 652 1.14 -19.29 7.19
C ASP A 652 2.40 -19.18 8.07
N ASN A 653 2.61 -20.13 8.96
CA ASN A 653 3.72 -20.22 9.92
C ASN A 653 5.10 -20.39 9.28
N ARG A 654 5.19 -20.70 7.98
CA ARG A 654 6.50 -20.85 7.31
C ARG A 654 7.20 -19.49 7.14
N PRO A 655 8.54 -19.47 7.08
CA PRO A 655 9.28 -18.27 6.71
C PRO A 655 8.75 -17.70 5.39
N LEU A 656 8.72 -16.38 5.27
CA LEU A 656 8.36 -15.76 4.00
C LEU A 656 9.40 -16.12 2.94
N GLY A 657 8.91 -16.51 1.76
CA GLY A 657 9.71 -17.09 0.69
C GLY A 657 9.95 -18.60 0.77
N TYR A 658 9.41 -19.30 1.78
CA TYR A 658 9.55 -20.76 1.87
C TYR A 658 9.03 -21.45 0.58
N PRO A 659 9.79 -22.41 0.01
CA PRO A 659 11.04 -23.01 0.49
C PRO A 659 12.33 -22.43 -0.12
N LEU A 660 12.29 -21.25 -0.74
CA LEU A 660 13.38 -20.67 -1.55
C LEU A 660 14.26 -19.66 -0.79
N GLU A 661 13.91 -19.35 0.45
CA GLU A 661 14.57 -18.30 1.24
C GLU A 661 15.96 -18.70 1.74
N ARG A 662 16.22 -20.00 1.88
CA ARG A 662 17.55 -20.54 2.28
C ARG A 662 18.40 -20.95 1.09
N ARG A 663 19.71 -21.08 1.33
CA ARG A 663 20.66 -21.65 0.36
C ARG A 663 20.30 -23.08 -0.03
N ILE A 664 20.47 -23.38 -1.32
CA ILE A 664 20.26 -24.66 -2.00
C ILE A 664 21.55 -25.05 -2.74
N PRO A 665 22.66 -25.32 -2.02
CA PRO A 665 23.94 -25.67 -2.64
C PRO A 665 23.92 -27.03 -3.37
N ASP A 666 22.90 -27.85 -3.14
CA ASP A 666 22.73 -29.16 -3.78
C ASP A 666 21.29 -29.33 -4.30
N GLU A 667 21.11 -29.06 -5.59
CA GLU A 667 19.82 -29.17 -6.28
C GLU A 667 19.20 -30.57 -6.21
N ARG A 668 20.00 -31.61 -5.97
CA ARG A 668 19.51 -33.00 -5.83
C ARG A 668 18.55 -33.15 -4.65
N VAL A 669 18.66 -32.29 -3.63
CA VAL A 669 17.72 -32.27 -2.50
C VAL A 669 16.33 -31.93 -3.03
N PHE A 670 16.17 -30.79 -3.72
CA PHE A 670 14.89 -30.35 -4.28
C PHE A 670 14.40 -31.30 -5.38
N GLY A 671 15.29 -31.74 -6.27
CA GLY A 671 14.94 -32.70 -7.33
C GLY A 671 14.50 -34.08 -6.82
N GLY A 672 14.79 -34.41 -5.55
CA GLY A 672 14.36 -35.64 -4.89
C GLY A 672 13.05 -35.53 -4.10
N VAL A 673 12.49 -34.31 -3.94
CA VAL A 673 11.28 -34.06 -3.14
C VAL A 673 10.03 -34.18 -4.03
N PRO A 674 9.17 -35.20 -3.86
CA PRO A 674 8.08 -35.48 -4.80
C PRO A 674 6.98 -34.40 -4.85
N ASN A 675 6.83 -33.63 -3.78
CA ASN A 675 5.86 -32.54 -3.65
C ASN A 675 6.37 -31.19 -4.17
N ILE A 676 7.53 -31.15 -4.82
CA ILE A 676 8.08 -29.98 -5.50
C ILE A 676 8.26 -30.30 -6.98
N LYS A 677 7.84 -29.40 -7.87
CA LYS A 677 8.05 -29.53 -9.32
C LYS A 677 8.22 -28.15 -9.93
N HIS A 678 9.11 -28.04 -10.91
CA HIS A 678 9.13 -26.89 -11.81
C HIS A 678 8.94 -27.34 -13.26
N VAL A 679 8.34 -26.47 -14.06
CA VAL A 679 8.14 -26.66 -15.50
C VAL A 679 8.52 -25.39 -16.24
N VAL A 680 9.03 -25.53 -17.47
CA VAL A 680 9.30 -24.38 -18.32
C VAL A 680 7.99 -23.84 -18.87
N VAL A 681 7.78 -22.53 -18.73
CA VAL A 681 6.66 -21.78 -19.27
C VAL A 681 7.18 -20.63 -20.13
N LYS A 682 6.42 -20.23 -21.15
CA LYS A 682 6.81 -19.14 -22.05
C LYS A 682 5.82 -17.99 -21.93
N ILE A 683 6.32 -16.80 -21.60
CA ILE A 683 5.53 -15.55 -21.59
C ILE A 683 5.84 -14.78 -22.86
N VAL A 684 4.83 -14.28 -23.57
CA VAL A 684 4.97 -13.52 -24.81
C VAL A 684 4.37 -12.13 -24.65
N HIS A 685 5.12 -11.10 -25.01
CA HIS A 685 4.60 -9.74 -25.03
C HIS A 685 3.96 -9.39 -26.37
N HIS A 686 2.75 -8.85 -26.36
CA HIS A 686 2.09 -8.30 -27.54
C HIS A 686 2.24 -6.76 -27.54
N PRO A 687 3.16 -6.20 -28.35
CA PRO A 687 3.44 -4.76 -28.36
C PRO A 687 2.34 -3.91 -29.00
N GLU A 688 1.47 -4.52 -29.82
CA GLU A 688 0.33 -3.87 -30.47
C GLU A 688 -0.95 -4.61 -30.07
N HIS A 689 -1.66 -4.13 -29.03
CA HIS A 689 -3.06 -4.52 -28.87
C HIS A 689 -3.91 -3.50 -29.62
N HIS A 690 -4.15 -3.77 -30.90
CA HIS A 690 -5.34 -3.30 -31.58
C HIS A 690 -6.48 -4.22 -31.16
N GLU A 691 -7.52 -3.67 -30.51
CA GLU A 691 -8.83 -4.32 -30.48
C GLU A 691 -9.37 -4.55 -31.89
#